data_AF-A0A9P7BUE9-F1
#
_entry.id   AF-A0A9P7BUE9-F1
#
_cell.length_a   1.000
_cell.length_b   1.000
_cell.length_c   1.000
_cell.angle_alpha   90.00
_cell.angle_beta   90.00
_cell.angle_gamma   90.00
#
_symmetry.space_group_name_H-M   'P 1'
#
loop_
_entity.id
_entity.type
_entity.pdbx_description
1 polymer ?
#
loop_
_entity_poly.entity_id
_entity_poly.type
_entity_poly.pdbx_seq_one_letter_code
_entity_poly.pdbx_strand_id
1 'polypeptide(L)'
;MKSKYRRANLLYDCVVWLFNIMLDVFFREIRPRGSHKVPLEGPLIFVAAPHANQFVDPLIVMRECNRRVSFLIAAKSMRQKAIRFLASLVHPIPVERPQDIAEAGKGRIQLLNSKTEPLRITGIDTKFTQQLKPTDIITLPRNSGKLQVSRIISDTELLISSEIKDRRTLEHLTKEDGTSFKCLPHIDQDAVYERVYSELNHGRCITIFPEGGSHDRAEMLPLKAGVTIMALGAMAAYPGLNVKIVPCGLNYFHAHRFRSRAVIEFGKPITISHELVEQFKKGGQEKRDACSYLLDTIYYALKSVTVNTANDQTLMVIQAARRLYKPAHRRLHIAQVVDLNRRFVIGYNLYKDDPRVIDLQQKVLAYNQLLKYHGLKDHQVPEVNLRGWRTFFLLCYRVMIFIVWGLLSFPGSILNLPIVITAKFISMKKAKEALESSSVKIRGRDVLATWKFLVGLVLIPSLYGMYTLIVFWLCLKSNQMSWFQKLLMPIITWTCLPFISYASMRFAENGIDVFKSLRPLYVALYDPDSTANLREIREKLSQDITKVINEIGPSVFSDFDPDNVFRNDSTSKESVSELASGGRTFSQVANEFLTGTAKTLLDDSSIFNWTRQEEEDFESNSDEELLYLLDKEGTVSTASASDTEYYPIERKRKGDALALPLKVPNAIVRSKTNKQNYIGDQFEECNDFSSLYYRLPFEKGYLVNWEIEKPIWDRVFKNVTKINPKDTQLLITEPCFNLPVIQESYDQIIFEEYEFASCYRTMSPQLCLFNELGGLFGDKIGSIPDCTLIVDSGYSFTHIIPFLKGKPIIKGIRRINVGGKLLTNHLKEVVSFRHYDMMEETYIINDIKEKCCFISKDVYKDLDICRKHYSENTIIQEYVLPDFINNNQGRVRSIREGDKNEQVLLMNNERFMIPEILMRPSDIGLDQAGIAEAIVQGVNVCDSVIHGLLYANIILVGGNANIPGYLDRIEQDLRQLVPIEYDIRIVVPSNPETFAWQGGNSFVSLSSKSELQKSFVTRKEYLEYGSEACKRKFGVLQ
;
A
#
# COMPACT_ATOMS: atom_id res chain seq x y z
N MET A 1 11.85 32.29 43.47
CA MET A 1 11.46 31.38 42.35
C MET A 1 10.05 31.63 41.79
N LYS A 2 8.96 31.58 42.58
CA LYS A 2 7.54 31.58 42.11
C LYS A 2 7.21 32.53 40.93
N SER A 3 7.69 33.78 40.93
CA SER A 3 7.47 34.74 39.82
C SER A 3 8.01 34.25 38.45
N LYS A 4 9.21 33.65 38.42
CA LYS A 4 9.83 33.14 37.17
C LYS A 4 9.03 31.95 36.60
N TYR A 5 8.52 31.07 37.46
CA TYR A 5 7.60 29.99 37.07
C TYR A 5 6.25 30.53 36.59
N ARG A 6 5.67 31.55 37.24
CA ARG A 6 4.39 32.14 36.82
C ARG A 6 4.49 32.78 35.43
N ARG A 7 5.62 33.43 35.10
CA ARG A 7 5.92 33.94 33.75
C ARG A 7 6.15 32.83 32.72
N ALA A 8 6.85 31.75 33.08
CA ALA A 8 7.05 30.59 32.20
C ALA A 8 5.72 29.89 31.86
N ASN A 9 4.86 29.67 32.86
CA ASN A 9 3.52 29.11 32.65
C ASN A 9 2.66 30.00 31.75
N LEU A 10 2.65 31.33 31.97
CA LEU A 10 1.91 32.26 31.10
C LEU A 10 2.40 32.18 29.64
N LEU A 11 3.72 32.09 29.44
CA LEU A 11 4.33 31.98 28.11
C LEU A 11 3.96 30.66 27.42
N TYR A 12 3.95 29.54 28.17
CA TYR A 12 3.44 28.25 27.71
C TYR A 12 1.97 28.37 27.26
N ASP A 13 1.11 28.92 28.12
CA ASP A 13 -0.33 29.02 27.87
C ASP A 13 -0.66 29.91 26.65
N CYS A 14 0.07 31.02 26.46
CA CYS A 14 -0.06 31.86 25.26
C CYS A 14 0.37 31.15 23.98
N VAL A 15 1.37 30.25 24.05
CA VAL A 15 1.86 29.48 22.90
C VAL A 15 0.91 28.31 22.57
N VAL A 16 0.36 27.65 23.59
CA VAL A 16 -0.74 26.68 23.43
C VAL A 16 -1.93 27.34 22.74
N TRP A 17 -2.33 28.55 23.17
CA TRP A 17 -3.43 29.30 22.56
C TRP A 17 -3.18 29.62 21.08
N LEU A 18 -1.96 30.06 20.71
CA LEU A 18 -1.57 30.29 19.32
C LEU A 18 -1.62 28.99 18.49
N PHE A 19 -1.10 27.88 19.03
CA PHE A 19 -1.16 26.58 18.35
C PHE A 19 -2.60 26.05 18.24
N ASN A 20 -3.48 26.33 19.20
CA ASN A 20 -4.90 25.95 19.13
C ASN A 20 -5.61 26.67 17.97
N ILE A 21 -5.39 27.98 17.79
CA ILE A 21 -5.91 28.73 16.64
C ILE A 21 -5.40 28.13 15.32
N MET A 22 -4.10 27.82 15.24
CA MET A 22 -3.51 27.19 14.05
C MET A 22 -4.05 25.78 13.79
N LEU A 23 -4.37 25.01 14.84
CA LEU A 23 -5.04 23.71 14.74
C LEU A 23 -6.49 23.85 14.26
N ASP A 24 -7.25 24.85 14.73
CA ASP A 24 -8.62 25.14 14.27
C ASP A 24 -8.67 25.65 12.82
N VAL A 25 -7.59 26.29 12.34
CA VAL A 25 -7.39 26.62 10.92
C VAL A 25 -6.96 25.38 10.12
N PHE A 26 -6.12 24.50 10.66
CA PHE A 26 -5.65 23.32 9.92
C PHE A 26 -6.67 22.18 9.83
N PHE A 27 -7.42 21.89 10.90
CA PHE A 27 -8.42 20.82 10.96
C PHE A 27 -9.85 21.38 10.98
N ARG A 28 -10.77 20.77 10.20
CA ARG A 28 -12.21 21.11 10.22
C ARG A 28 -12.82 20.80 11.59
N GLU A 29 -12.32 19.77 12.26
CA GLU A 29 -12.75 19.37 13.61
C GLU A 29 -11.69 18.47 14.27
N ILE A 30 -11.43 18.71 15.57
CA ILE A 30 -10.62 17.87 16.46
C ILE A 30 -11.51 17.52 17.65
N ARG A 31 -11.54 16.26 18.10
CA ARG A 31 -12.35 15.83 19.24
C ARG A 31 -11.62 14.89 20.20
N PRO A 32 -11.74 15.10 21.52
CA PRO A 32 -11.30 14.15 22.52
C PRO A 32 -12.34 13.06 22.75
N ARG A 33 -11.88 11.90 23.19
CA ARG A 33 -12.69 10.82 23.77
C ARG A 33 -11.98 10.28 25.00
N GLY A 34 -12.73 10.05 26.08
CA GLY A 34 -12.16 9.53 27.34
C GLY A 34 -11.28 10.51 28.10
N SER A 35 -11.32 11.81 27.81
CA SER A 35 -10.53 12.83 28.53
C SER A 35 -10.78 12.85 30.04
N HIS A 36 -11.97 12.45 30.50
CA HIS A 36 -12.28 12.23 31.93
C HIS A 36 -11.44 11.14 32.60
N LYS A 37 -10.79 10.25 31.82
CA LYS A 37 -9.92 9.18 32.34
C LYS A 37 -8.51 9.68 32.64
N VAL A 38 -8.14 10.86 32.13
CA VAL A 38 -6.83 11.48 32.38
C VAL A 38 -6.77 11.94 33.84
N PRO A 39 -5.84 11.43 34.68
CA PRO A 39 -5.69 11.90 36.05
C PRO A 39 -5.31 13.39 36.05
N LEU A 40 -6.10 14.22 36.74
CA LEU A 40 -5.90 15.68 36.79
C LEU A 40 -4.58 16.08 37.49
N GLU A 41 -4.13 15.26 38.43
CA GLU A 41 -2.92 15.47 39.24
C GLU A 41 -1.99 14.25 39.20
N GLY A 42 -0.82 14.36 39.85
CA GLY A 42 0.20 13.32 39.89
C GLY A 42 1.03 13.16 38.60
N PRO A 43 2.15 12.41 38.65
CA PRO A 43 3.03 12.18 37.51
C PRO A 43 2.38 11.30 36.44
N LEU A 44 2.56 11.67 35.17
CA LEU A 44 1.85 11.03 34.07
C LEU A 44 2.73 10.89 32.82
N ILE A 45 2.70 9.72 32.20
CA ILE A 45 3.27 9.49 30.86
C ILE A 45 2.12 9.25 29.88
N PHE A 46 1.94 10.18 28.93
CA PHE A 46 1.09 9.95 27.76
C PHE A 46 1.89 9.19 26.70
N VAL A 47 1.36 8.05 26.27
CA VAL A 47 1.97 7.21 25.23
C VAL A 47 1.06 7.28 24.01
N ALA A 48 1.53 7.86 22.91
CA ALA A 48 0.69 8.18 21.75
C ALA A 48 1.11 7.39 20.50
N ALA A 49 0.13 6.84 19.79
CA ALA A 49 0.30 6.11 18.53
C ALA A 49 -1.03 6.10 17.73
N PRO A 50 -1.00 5.78 16.41
CA PRO A 50 0.18 5.80 15.54
C PRO A 50 0.71 7.23 15.34
N HIS A 51 2.02 7.37 15.16
CA HIS A 51 2.67 8.67 14.96
C HIS A 51 2.60 9.12 13.50
N ALA A 52 1.41 9.54 13.06
CA ALA A 52 1.16 9.95 11.69
C ALA A 52 1.74 11.32 11.29
N ASN A 53 2.12 12.22 12.22
CA ASN A 53 2.67 13.54 11.89
C ASN A 53 3.70 14.06 12.92
N GLN A 54 4.87 14.51 12.44
CA GLN A 54 6.02 14.91 13.27
C GLN A 54 5.74 15.93 14.40
N PHE A 55 5.08 17.06 14.10
CA PHE A 55 4.78 18.08 15.13
C PHE A 55 3.30 18.30 15.38
N VAL A 56 2.42 17.83 14.48
CA VAL A 56 0.97 18.02 14.64
C VAL A 56 0.40 17.07 15.70
N ASP A 57 0.90 15.84 15.78
CA ASP A 57 0.50 14.85 16.78
C ASP A 57 0.76 15.35 18.23
N PRO A 58 1.97 15.85 18.59
CA PRO A 58 2.21 16.54 19.86
C PRO A 58 1.19 17.62 20.22
N LEU A 59 0.84 18.49 19.27
CA LEU A 59 -0.04 19.63 19.53
C LEU A 59 -1.49 19.22 19.80
N ILE A 60 -1.96 18.12 19.20
CA ILE A 60 -3.29 17.56 19.50
C ILE A 60 -3.34 16.96 20.90
N VAL A 61 -2.30 16.25 21.35
CA VAL A 61 -2.21 15.80 22.75
C VAL A 61 -2.16 16.99 23.70
N MET A 62 -1.34 18.00 23.41
CA MET A 62 -1.19 19.23 24.21
C MET A 62 -2.51 19.99 24.39
N ARG A 63 -3.32 20.08 23.32
CA ARG A 63 -4.62 20.73 23.30
C ARG A 63 -5.68 19.99 24.12
N GLU A 64 -5.76 18.66 23.96
CA GLU A 64 -6.93 17.88 24.38
C GLU A 64 -6.74 17.12 25.71
N CYS A 65 -5.52 17.08 26.27
CA CYS A 65 -5.22 16.37 27.52
C CYS A 65 -5.47 17.18 28.81
N ASN A 66 -5.85 18.46 28.71
CA ASN A 66 -6.10 19.39 29.83
C ASN A 66 -4.97 19.54 30.87
N ARG A 67 -3.74 19.11 30.57
CA ARG A 67 -2.56 19.26 31.47
C ARG A 67 -1.37 19.82 30.70
N ARG A 68 -0.48 20.56 31.38
CA ARG A 68 0.78 21.01 30.77
C ARG A 68 1.71 19.80 30.57
N VAL A 69 2.02 19.52 29.32
CA VAL A 69 2.81 18.38 28.85
C VAL A 69 4.15 18.83 28.27
N SER A 70 5.20 18.11 28.64
CA SER A 70 6.54 18.18 28.04
C SER A 70 6.71 17.06 27.01
N PHE A 71 7.36 17.34 25.89
CA PHE A 71 7.51 16.39 24.79
C PHE A 71 8.97 15.96 24.60
N LEU A 72 9.19 14.68 24.36
CA LEU A 72 10.47 14.14 23.91
C LEU A 72 10.65 14.47 22.42
N ILE A 73 11.64 15.31 22.09
CA ILE A 73 11.90 15.78 20.72
C ILE A 73 13.28 15.34 20.24
N ALA A 74 13.41 14.93 18.98
CA ALA A 74 14.72 14.62 18.40
C ALA A 74 15.64 15.86 18.44
N ALA A 75 16.84 15.74 19.01
CA ALA A 75 17.76 16.86 19.18
C ALA A 75 18.17 17.52 17.85
N LYS A 76 18.18 16.75 16.74
CA LYS A 76 18.36 17.27 15.37
C LYS A 76 17.35 18.36 14.99
N SER A 77 16.09 18.26 15.45
CA SER A 77 15.08 19.29 15.25
C SER A 77 15.41 20.55 16.05
N MET A 78 15.97 20.40 17.27
CA MET A 78 16.41 21.51 18.12
C MET A 78 17.66 22.24 17.60
N ARG A 79 18.35 21.69 16.58
CA ARG A 79 19.44 22.40 15.86
C ARG A 79 18.90 23.43 14.85
N GLN A 80 17.63 23.33 14.43
CA GLN A 80 17.01 24.31 13.51
C GLN A 80 16.50 25.54 14.27
N LYS A 81 16.99 26.74 13.94
CA LYS A 81 16.74 27.99 14.69
C LYS A 81 15.26 28.26 14.99
N ALA A 82 14.38 28.13 13.99
CA ALA A 82 12.94 28.38 14.14
C ALA A 82 12.23 27.33 15.03
N ILE A 83 12.54 26.04 14.83
CA ILE A 83 11.97 24.95 15.63
C ILE A 83 12.47 25.07 17.07
N ARG A 84 13.77 25.33 17.28
CA ARG A 84 14.36 25.55 18.61
C ARG A 84 13.65 26.66 19.37
N PHE A 85 13.38 27.79 18.70
CA PHE A 85 12.65 28.91 19.30
C PHE A 85 11.25 28.47 19.76
N LEU A 86 10.41 27.99 18.84
CA LEU A 86 9.03 27.58 19.16
C LEU A 86 8.96 26.46 20.20
N ALA A 87 9.77 25.41 20.04
CA ALA A 87 9.80 24.28 20.95
C ALA A 87 10.26 24.69 22.35
N SER A 88 11.23 25.61 22.50
CA SER A 88 11.74 26.02 23.82
C SER A 88 10.68 26.63 24.75
N LEU A 89 9.60 27.16 24.18
CA LEU A 89 8.46 27.76 24.88
C LEU A 89 7.54 26.70 25.53
N VAL A 90 7.60 25.44 25.08
CA VAL A 90 6.78 24.31 25.58
C VAL A 90 7.61 23.24 26.32
N HIS A 91 8.74 23.65 26.91
CA HIS A 91 9.62 22.84 27.78
C HIS A 91 9.90 21.41 27.26
N PRO A 92 10.60 21.28 26.11
CA PRO A 92 10.84 20.02 25.46
C PRO A 92 12.05 19.30 26.08
N ILE A 93 12.03 17.98 26.07
CA ILE A 93 13.16 17.13 26.48
C ILE A 93 13.87 16.69 25.19
N PRO A 94 15.07 17.23 24.87
CA PRO A 94 15.81 16.82 23.68
C PRO A 94 16.36 15.41 23.87
N VAL A 95 16.06 14.52 22.92
CA VAL A 95 16.62 13.18 22.83
C VAL A 95 17.64 13.16 21.69
N GLU A 96 18.92 13.02 22.04
CA GLU A 96 19.95 12.71 21.05
C GLU A 96 19.83 11.22 20.68
N ARG A 97 19.95 10.91 19.38
CA ARG A 97 19.91 9.53 18.86
C ARG A 97 21.19 9.29 18.07
N PRO A 98 21.89 8.15 18.21
CA PRO A 98 23.16 7.92 17.49
C PRO A 98 23.03 8.09 15.96
N GLN A 99 21.85 7.77 15.42
CA GLN A 99 21.46 7.96 14.01
C GLN A 99 21.43 9.43 13.55
N ASP A 100 21.13 10.37 14.46
CA ASP A 100 21.01 11.81 14.15
C ASP A 100 22.37 12.54 14.19
N ILE A 101 23.40 11.91 14.77
CA ILE A 101 24.79 12.41 14.84
C ILE A 101 25.74 11.50 14.02
N ALA A 102 25.19 10.62 13.18
CA ALA A 102 25.96 9.65 12.40
C ALA A 102 26.79 10.34 11.31
N GLU A 103 28.10 10.49 11.54
CA GLU A 103 29.05 11.06 10.58
C GLU A 103 29.58 9.99 9.61
N ALA A 104 30.09 10.43 8.45
CA ALA A 104 30.78 9.54 7.53
C ALA A 104 32.23 9.30 8.02
N GLY A 105 32.63 8.03 8.06
CA GLY A 105 34.03 7.67 8.23
C GLY A 105 34.87 8.18 7.06
N LYS A 106 36.10 8.63 7.35
CA LYS A 106 37.12 8.88 6.32
C LYS A 106 37.82 7.55 6.03
N GLY A 107 38.18 7.32 4.77
CA GLY A 107 38.72 6.03 4.34
C GLY A 107 37.66 4.94 4.22
N ARG A 108 38.12 3.69 4.20
CA ARG A 108 37.31 2.46 4.09
C ARG A 108 37.78 1.43 5.11
N ILE A 109 36.92 0.51 5.53
CA ILE A 109 37.24 -0.53 6.51
C ILE A 109 37.10 -1.95 5.96
N GLN A 110 37.89 -2.86 6.54
CA GLN A 110 38.05 -4.25 6.13
C GLN A 110 38.21 -5.20 7.32
N LEU A 111 37.98 -6.49 7.06
CA LEU A 111 38.34 -7.61 7.92
C LEU A 111 39.22 -8.57 7.10
N LEU A 112 40.53 -8.29 7.02
CA LEU A 112 41.47 -9.10 6.22
C LEU A 112 41.59 -10.53 6.76
N ASN A 113 41.66 -10.69 8.09
CA ASN A 113 42.05 -11.93 8.76
C ASN A 113 40.86 -12.64 9.45
N SER A 114 39.72 -12.76 8.76
CA SER A 114 38.46 -13.29 9.33
C SER A 114 38.58 -14.66 10.05
N LYS A 115 39.53 -15.53 9.63
CA LYS A 115 39.75 -16.86 10.25
C LYS A 115 40.76 -16.89 11.40
N THR A 116 41.56 -15.84 11.60
CA THR A 116 42.66 -15.82 12.59
C THR A 116 42.55 -14.65 13.59
N GLU A 117 41.99 -13.52 13.17
CA GLU A 117 41.74 -12.34 14.00
C GLU A 117 40.32 -11.78 13.76
N PRO A 118 39.24 -12.55 14.02
CA PRO A 118 37.84 -12.19 13.68
C PRO A 118 37.31 -10.91 14.36
N LEU A 119 38.06 -10.34 15.29
CA LEU A 119 37.72 -9.12 16.02
C LEU A 119 38.51 -7.88 15.55
N ARG A 120 39.43 -7.99 14.58
CA ARG A 120 40.33 -6.89 14.17
C ARG A 120 39.91 -6.29 12.82
N ILE A 121 39.54 -5.02 12.84
CA ILE A 121 39.16 -4.26 11.67
C ILE A 121 40.33 -3.38 11.23
N THR A 122 40.76 -3.56 9.99
CA THR A 122 41.79 -2.76 9.33
C THR A 122 41.17 -1.66 8.47
N GLY A 123 41.89 -0.55 8.28
CA GLY A 123 41.40 0.64 7.61
C GLY A 123 42.36 1.18 6.54
N ILE A 124 41.80 1.51 5.38
CA ILE A 124 42.47 2.15 4.24
C ILE A 124 42.13 3.64 4.29
N ASP A 125 43.14 4.53 4.34
CA ASP A 125 42.99 5.99 4.47
C ASP A 125 42.13 6.47 5.65
N THR A 126 42.01 5.65 6.69
CA THR A 126 41.22 5.94 7.90
C THR A 126 41.97 6.81 8.90
N LYS A 127 41.22 7.46 9.80
CA LYS A 127 41.76 8.17 10.97
C LYS A 127 40.98 7.84 12.24
N PHE A 128 41.01 6.57 12.65
CA PHE A 128 40.19 6.08 13.77
C PHE A 128 40.42 6.84 15.07
N THR A 129 41.66 7.25 15.40
CA THR A 129 41.96 7.97 16.65
C THR A 129 41.33 9.37 16.71
N GLN A 130 40.97 9.93 15.55
CA GLN A 130 40.31 11.24 15.42
C GLN A 130 38.79 11.14 15.24
N GLN A 131 38.27 9.97 14.85
CA GLN A 131 36.86 9.80 14.43
C GLN A 131 36.03 8.84 15.30
N LEU A 132 36.67 8.07 16.19
CA LEU A 132 36.01 7.05 17.00
C LEU A 132 36.55 7.07 18.43
N LYS A 133 35.74 6.53 19.34
CA LYS A 133 36.08 6.22 20.73
C LYS A 133 35.76 4.75 21.03
N PRO A 134 36.36 4.14 22.06
CA PRO A 134 35.82 2.92 22.66
C PRO A 134 34.33 3.07 22.98
N THR A 135 33.55 2.01 22.78
CA THR A 135 32.07 1.93 22.85
C THR A 135 31.25 2.55 21.70
N ASP A 136 31.85 3.30 20.77
CA ASP A 136 31.15 3.80 19.58
C ASP A 136 30.67 2.65 18.66
N ILE A 137 29.66 2.94 17.83
CA ILE A 137 29.08 1.95 16.90
C ILE A 137 29.37 2.36 15.46
N ILE A 138 30.12 1.54 14.74
CA ILE A 138 30.26 1.66 13.29
C ILE A 138 29.03 1.03 12.64
N THR A 139 28.38 1.73 11.70
CA THR A 139 27.28 1.18 10.88
C THR A 139 27.70 1.10 9.41
N LEU A 140 27.43 -0.05 8.78
CA LEU A 140 27.78 -0.32 7.39
C LEU A 140 26.74 0.26 6.40
N PRO A 141 27.08 0.41 5.10
CA PRO A 141 26.19 0.99 4.11
C PRO A 141 24.85 0.25 4.02
N ARG A 142 23.76 0.98 3.79
CA ARG A 142 22.40 0.40 3.71
C ARG A 142 21.96 -0.32 4.99
N ASN A 143 22.63 -0.08 6.13
CA ASN A 143 22.31 -0.64 7.44
C ASN A 143 22.58 -2.17 7.52
N SER A 144 23.50 -2.69 6.68
CA SER A 144 23.86 -4.12 6.54
C SER A 144 24.69 -4.72 7.68
N GLY A 145 24.95 -3.95 8.73
CA GLY A 145 25.74 -4.37 9.88
C GLY A 145 25.98 -3.24 10.87
N LYS A 146 26.20 -3.62 12.14
CA LYS A 146 26.62 -2.72 13.23
C LYS A 146 27.73 -3.37 14.03
N LEU A 147 28.84 -2.66 14.18
CA LEU A 147 30.03 -3.11 14.90
C LEU A 147 30.26 -2.18 16.09
N GLN A 148 30.20 -2.68 17.31
CA GLN A 148 30.53 -1.89 18.50
C GLN A 148 32.04 -1.98 18.78
N VAL A 149 32.72 -0.83 18.75
CA VAL A 149 34.17 -0.69 18.95
C VAL A 149 34.53 -1.01 20.41
N SER A 150 35.44 -1.97 20.59
CA SER A 150 36.02 -2.33 21.90
C SER A 150 37.20 -1.41 22.22
N ARG A 151 38.18 -1.34 21.31
CA ARG A 151 39.44 -0.61 21.51
C ARG A 151 39.98 -0.14 20.16
N ILE A 152 40.63 1.01 20.12
CA ILE A 152 41.36 1.50 18.95
C ILE A 152 42.85 1.18 19.17
N ILE A 153 43.52 0.70 18.12
CA ILE A 153 44.96 0.34 18.15
C ILE A 153 45.77 1.46 17.49
N SER A 154 45.35 1.91 16.30
CA SER A 154 46.00 2.97 15.51
C SER A 154 44.94 3.74 14.69
N ASP A 155 45.36 4.68 13.84
CA ASP A 155 44.47 5.32 12.86
C ASP A 155 43.95 4.35 11.78
N THR A 156 44.61 3.20 11.60
CA THR A 156 44.32 2.15 10.60
C THR A 156 43.87 0.82 11.21
N GLU A 157 43.80 0.69 12.54
CA GLU A 157 43.38 -0.56 13.21
C GLU A 157 42.50 -0.32 14.44
N LEU A 158 41.44 -1.12 14.57
CA LEU A 158 40.59 -1.20 15.76
C LEU A 158 40.11 -2.63 16.05
N LEU A 159 39.70 -2.86 17.29
CA LEU A 159 39.05 -4.09 17.74
C LEU A 159 37.56 -3.86 17.99
N ILE A 160 36.73 -4.82 17.58
CA ILE A 160 35.30 -4.86 17.88
C ILE A 160 35.02 -5.72 19.13
N SER A 161 33.85 -5.53 19.74
CA SER A 161 33.47 -6.14 21.02
C SER A 161 32.84 -7.53 20.92
N SER A 162 32.41 -7.95 19.72
CA SER A 162 31.79 -9.25 19.47
C SER A 162 32.09 -9.71 18.04
N GLU A 163 32.28 -11.01 17.86
CA GLU A 163 32.47 -11.65 16.56
C GLU A 163 31.26 -11.41 15.63
N ILE A 164 31.55 -11.23 14.34
CA ILE A 164 30.53 -10.92 13.32
C ILE A 164 29.89 -12.21 12.82
N LYS A 165 28.66 -12.46 13.25
CA LYS A 165 27.88 -13.65 12.85
C LYS A 165 26.95 -13.42 11.66
N ASP A 166 26.71 -12.16 11.27
CA ASP A 166 25.89 -11.82 10.12
C ASP A 166 26.73 -11.84 8.83
N ARG A 167 26.37 -12.74 7.91
CA ARG A 167 27.02 -12.90 6.62
C ARG A 167 27.00 -11.61 5.77
N ARG A 168 25.88 -10.85 5.80
CA ARG A 168 25.76 -9.57 5.08
C ARG A 168 26.73 -8.52 5.64
N THR A 169 27.09 -8.60 6.93
CA THR A 169 28.12 -7.75 7.55
C THR A 169 29.54 -8.20 7.13
N LEU A 170 29.80 -9.51 7.10
CA LEU A 170 31.11 -10.07 6.68
C LEU A 170 31.44 -9.75 5.22
N GLU A 171 30.53 -10.02 4.29
CA GLU A 171 30.71 -9.80 2.84
C GLU A 171 31.01 -8.34 2.47
N HIS A 172 30.61 -7.39 3.31
CA HIS A 172 30.98 -5.99 3.17
C HIS A 172 32.43 -5.72 3.62
N LEU A 173 32.90 -6.38 4.66
CA LEU A 173 34.23 -6.15 5.26
C LEU A 173 35.34 -6.95 4.58
N THR A 174 35.03 -8.07 3.91
CA THR A 174 36.02 -8.89 3.19
C THR A 174 36.30 -8.42 1.76
N LYS A 175 35.81 -7.24 1.34
CA LYS A 175 36.06 -6.71 -0.01
C LYS A 175 37.47 -6.12 -0.11
N GLU A 176 38.23 -6.49 -1.13
CA GLU A 176 39.60 -5.99 -1.41
C GLU A 176 39.66 -4.46 -1.52
N ASP A 177 38.60 -3.87 -2.06
CA ASP A 177 38.38 -2.44 -2.21
C ASP A 177 38.04 -1.72 -0.88
N GLY A 178 37.61 -2.46 0.14
CA GLY A 178 37.13 -1.96 1.44
C GLY A 178 35.73 -1.33 1.41
N THR A 179 35.06 -1.29 2.56
CA THR A 179 33.71 -0.72 2.70
C THR A 179 33.72 0.66 3.36
N SER A 180 32.99 1.62 2.78
CA SER A 180 32.71 2.91 3.42
C SER A 180 31.80 2.75 4.64
N PHE A 181 31.97 3.56 5.68
CA PHE A 181 31.31 3.35 6.97
C PHE A 181 30.77 4.64 7.57
N LYS A 182 29.91 4.52 8.59
CA LYS A 182 29.44 5.65 9.41
C LYS A 182 29.79 5.44 10.88
N CYS A 183 30.33 6.48 11.51
CA CYS A 183 30.56 6.54 12.95
C CYS A 183 29.27 7.00 13.63
N LEU A 184 28.66 6.14 14.44
CA LEU A 184 27.57 6.53 15.35
C LEU A 184 28.19 6.59 16.75
N PRO A 185 28.33 7.80 17.36
CA PRO A 185 28.93 7.90 18.68
C PRO A 185 28.08 7.16 19.72
N HIS A 186 28.71 6.61 20.74
CA HIS A 186 28.01 6.16 21.92
C HIS A 186 27.35 7.37 22.59
N ILE A 187 26.03 7.32 22.75
CA ILE A 187 25.26 8.37 23.43
C ILE A 187 24.79 7.82 24.76
N ASP A 188 25.38 8.34 25.82
CA ASP A 188 24.84 8.22 27.17
C ASP A 188 23.42 8.80 27.19
N GLN A 189 22.45 7.95 27.56
CA GLN A 189 21.04 8.31 27.65
C GLN A 189 20.62 8.64 29.09
N ASP A 190 21.48 8.41 30.08
CA ASP A 190 21.11 8.55 31.49
C ASP A 190 20.79 10.00 31.83
N ALA A 191 21.49 10.98 31.25
CA ALA A 191 21.12 12.40 31.34
C ALA A 191 19.70 12.73 30.79
N VAL A 192 19.18 11.94 29.84
CA VAL A 192 17.80 12.08 29.34
C VAL A 192 16.83 11.39 30.31
N TYR A 193 17.17 10.21 30.81
CA TYR A 193 16.37 9.47 31.77
C TYR A 193 16.27 10.22 33.12
N GLU A 194 17.36 10.71 33.69
CA GLU A 194 17.40 11.59 34.87
C GLU A 194 16.50 12.82 34.69
N ARG A 195 16.55 13.46 33.51
CA ARG A 195 15.70 14.62 33.22
C ARG A 195 14.23 14.24 33.20
N VAL A 196 13.88 13.08 32.67
CA VAL A 196 12.53 12.50 32.72
C VAL A 196 12.11 12.17 34.15
N TYR A 197 12.94 11.47 34.92
CA TYR A 197 12.68 11.12 36.33
C TYR A 197 12.45 12.39 37.18
N SER A 198 13.28 13.41 36.97
CA SER A 198 13.16 14.73 37.62
C SER A 198 11.83 15.41 37.29
N GLU A 199 11.43 15.48 36.02
CA GLU A 199 10.16 16.12 35.62
C GLU A 199 8.94 15.36 36.16
N LEU A 200 8.99 14.01 36.16
CA LEU A 200 7.95 13.17 36.79
C LEU A 200 7.90 13.39 38.31
N ASN A 201 9.04 13.45 39.01
CA ASN A 201 9.06 13.72 40.45
C ASN A 201 8.47 15.10 40.81
N HIS A 202 8.50 16.07 39.89
CA HIS A 202 7.81 17.36 40.01
C HIS A 202 6.30 17.29 39.65
N GLY A 203 5.70 16.10 39.53
CA GLY A 203 4.29 15.87 39.23
C GLY A 203 3.86 16.26 37.80
N ARG A 204 4.80 16.36 36.86
CA ARG A 204 4.53 16.82 35.49
C ARG A 204 4.08 15.68 34.58
N CYS A 205 3.57 16.07 33.41
CA CYS A 205 3.17 15.14 32.35
C CYS A 205 4.22 15.12 31.24
N ILE A 206 4.57 13.93 30.75
CA ILE A 206 5.49 13.73 29.63
C ILE A 206 4.77 12.96 28.53
N THR A 207 4.93 13.37 27.27
CA THR A 207 4.37 12.67 26.12
C THR A 207 5.48 12.01 25.30
N ILE A 208 5.30 10.73 24.98
CA ILE A 208 6.21 9.91 24.17
C ILE A 208 5.47 9.22 23.02
N PHE A 209 6.14 9.14 21.88
CA PHE A 209 5.74 8.34 20.72
C PHE A 209 6.67 7.11 20.65
N PRO A 210 6.31 5.95 21.25
CA PRO A 210 7.21 4.82 21.49
C PRO A 210 7.73 4.13 20.22
N GLU A 211 7.05 4.33 19.09
CA GLU A 211 7.50 3.95 17.74
C GLU A 211 8.84 4.64 17.38
N GLY A 212 9.13 5.80 17.98
CA GLY A 212 10.40 6.53 17.87
C GLY A 212 10.67 7.19 16.51
N GLY A 213 9.67 7.23 15.63
CA GLY A 213 9.69 7.89 14.32
C GLY A 213 8.30 7.85 13.67
N SER A 214 7.97 8.87 12.91
CA SER A 214 6.64 9.05 12.28
C SER A 214 6.54 8.39 10.91
N HIS A 215 5.35 7.92 10.55
CA HIS A 215 5.12 7.11 9.35
C HIS A 215 3.73 7.28 8.71
N ASP A 216 3.62 6.81 7.47
CA ASP A 216 2.39 6.86 6.67
C ASP A 216 1.51 5.60 6.79
N ARG A 217 1.98 4.57 7.52
CA ARG A 217 1.31 3.26 7.64
C ARG A 217 0.01 3.34 8.45
N ALA A 218 -0.95 2.46 8.13
CA ALA A 218 -2.19 2.29 8.88
C ALA A 218 -2.01 1.56 10.23
N GLU A 219 -1.00 0.69 10.34
CA GLU A 219 -0.64 -0.01 11.58
C GLU A 219 0.45 0.73 12.37
N MET A 220 0.43 0.55 13.70
CA MET A 220 1.47 1.04 14.61
C MET A 220 2.80 0.27 14.41
N LEU A 221 3.93 0.97 14.51
CA LEU A 221 5.26 0.31 14.50
C LEU A 221 5.58 -0.38 15.84
N PRO A 222 6.53 -1.34 15.87
CA PRO A 222 7.00 -1.96 17.11
C PRO A 222 7.50 -0.94 18.14
N LEU A 223 7.05 -1.12 19.39
CA LEU A 223 7.31 -0.17 20.48
C LEU A 223 8.73 -0.33 21.04
N LYS A 224 9.34 0.78 21.49
CA LYS A 224 10.67 0.79 22.11
C LYS A 224 10.57 0.84 23.64
N ALA A 225 11.32 -0.02 24.32
CA ALA A 225 11.39 -0.13 25.78
C ALA A 225 11.84 1.15 26.53
N GLY A 226 12.26 2.22 25.85
CA GLY A 226 12.55 3.51 26.47
C GLY A 226 11.40 4.05 27.34
N VAL A 227 10.14 3.78 26.97
CA VAL A 227 8.97 4.16 27.79
C VAL A 227 8.90 3.41 29.13
N THR A 228 9.26 2.13 29.16
CA THR A 228 9.20 1.32 30.39
C THR A 228 10.39 1.59 31.30
N ILE A 229 11.57 1.81 30.71
CA ILE A 229 12.76 2.32 31.42
C ILE A 229 12.45 3.68 32.07
N MET A 230 11.82 4.62 31.35
CA MET A 230 11.44 5.93 31.90
C MET A 230 10.48 5.82 33.10
N ALA A 231 9.50 4.91 33.03
CA ALA A 231 8.48 4.78 34.07
C ALA A 231 8.99 4.02 35.30
N LEU A 232 9.57 2.82 35.10
CA LEU A 232 10.12 1.99 36.18
C LEU A 232 11.33 2.65 36.83
N GLY A 233 12.20 3.29 36.04
CA GLY A 233 13.37 4.02 36.54
C GLY A 233 13.01 5.21 37.41
N ALA A 234 11.94 5.96 37.07
CA ALA A 234 11.47 7.06 37.92
C ALA A 234 10.97 6.57 39.29
N MET A 235 10.21 5.47 39.30
CA MET A 235 9.68 4.86 40.54
C MET A 235 10.76 4.14 41.35
N ALA A 236 11.81 3.63 40.71
CA ALA A 236 12.97 3.06 41.38
C ALA A 236 13.88 4.13 42.01
N ALA A 237 14.06 5.28 41.35
CA ALA A 237 14.88 6.39 41.81
C ALA A 237 14.21 7.25 42.90
N TYR A 238 12.87 7.36 42.87
CA TYR A 238 12.09 8.15 43.83
C TYR A 238 11.06 7.27 44.57
N PRO A 239 11.41 6.71 45.74
CA PRO A 239 10.48 5.93 46.56
C PRO A 239 9.20 6.70 46.88
N GLY A 240 8.05 6.07 46.66
CA GLY A 240 6.73 6.68 46.84
C GLY A 240 6.17 7.41 45.59
N LEU A 241 6.96 7.59 44.53
CA LEU A 241 6.45 8.11 43.26
C LEU A 241 5.54 7.08 42.59
N ASN A 242 4.31 7.47 42.22
CA ASN A 242 3.32 6.61 41.56
C ASN A 242 3.05 7.10 40.13
N VAL A 243 3.90 6.69 39.19
CA VAL A 243 3.78 7.07 37.77
C VAL A 243 2.67 6.28 37.09
N LYS A 244 1.71 6.99 36.50
CA LYS A 244 0.65 6.39 35.69
C LYS A 244 0.91 6.59 34.20
N ILE A 245 0.53 5.60 33.40
CA ILE A 245 0.71 5.62 31.94
C ILE A 245 -0.67 5.67 31.27
N VAL A 246 -0.90 6.65 30.39
CA VAL A 246 -2.16 6.80 29.65
C VAL A 246 -1.90 6.54 28.16
N PRO A 247 -2.50 5.50 27.56
CA PRO A 247 -2.44 5.29 26.12
C PRO A 247 -3.35 6.28 25.38
N CYS A 248 -2.86 6.84 24.29
CA CYS A 248 -3.52 7.85 23.47
C CYS A 248 -3.58 7.40 22.01
N GLY A 249 -4.77 7.09 21.51
CA GLY A 249 -4.99 6.70 20.11
C GLY A 249 -5.26 7.91 19.23
N LEU A 250 -4.37 8.20 18.28
CA LEU A 250 -4.52 9.29 17.30
C LEU A 250 -5.14 8.79 15.99
N ASN A 251 -6.43 9.04 15.82
CA ASN A 251 -7.22 8.53 14.70
C ASN A 251 -7.53 9.68 13.71
N TYR A 252 -6.81 9.70 12.58
CA TYR A 252 -6.98 10.68 11.51
C TYR A 252 -7.86 10.17 10.38
N PHE A 253 -8.72 11.03 9.83
CA PHE A 253 -9.46 10.71 8.60
C PHE A 253 -8.55 10.81 7.37
N HIS A 254 -7.73 11.86 7.28
CA HIS A 254 -6.66 12.00 6.29
C HIS A 254 -5.52 12.86 6.88
N ALA A 255 -4.47 12.26 7.44
CA ALA A 255 -3.42 12.99 8.17
C ALA A 255 -2.78 14.14 7.36
N HIS A 256 -2.46 13.90 6.09
CA HIS A 256 -1.72 14.83 5.23
C HIS A 256 -2.54 16.01 4.64
N ARG A 257 -3.85 16.09 4.89
CA ARG A 257 -4.79 17.02 4.22
C ARG A 257 -5.16 18.21 5.10
N PHE A 258 -5.22 19.39 4.49
CA PHE A 258 -5.78 20.59 5.09
C PHE A 258 -7.31 20.46 5.21
N ARG A 259 -7.90 21.04 6.26
CA ARG A 259 -9.32 20.86 6.68
C ARG A 259 -9.72 19.39 6.90
N SER A 260 -8.76 18.54 7.26
CA SER A 260 -9.02 17.15 7.69
C SER A 260 -9.70 17.12 9.07
N ARG A 261 -9.99 15.91 9.57
CA ARG A 261 -10.59 15.67 10.90
C ARG A 261 -9.73 14.70 11.70
N ALA A 262 -9.67 14.90 13.01
CA ALA A 262 -8.89 14.09 13.94
C ALA A 262 -9.70 13.74 15.21
N VAL A 263 -9.49 12.55 15.74
CA VAL A 263 -9.98 12.12 17.06
C VAL A 263 -8.80 11.62 17.89
N ILE A 264 -8.72 12.07 19.14
CA ILE A 264 -7.80 11.52 20.15
C ILE A 264 -8.61 10.75 21.19
N GLU A 265 -8.33 9.46 21.38
CA GLU A 265 -8.95 8.66 22.43
C GLU A 265 -7.94 8.33 23.55
N PHE A 266 -8.25 8.76 24.77
CA PHE A 266 -7.53 8.41 25.98
C PHE A 266 -8.10 7.11 26.56
N GLY A 267 -7.22 6.12 26.79
CA GLY A 267 -7.60 4.84 27.39
C GLY A 267 -7.71 4.87 28.91
N LYS A 268 -7.80 3.70 29.54
CA LYS A 268 -7.71 3.58 31.01
C LYS A 268 -6.26 3.81 31.44
N PRO A 269 -5.97 4.59 32.51
CA PRO A 269 -4.61 4.73 33.02
C PRO A 269 -4.07 3.40 33.58
N ILE A 270 -2.94 2.96 33.05
CA ILE A 270 -2.15 1.86 33.60
C ILE A 270 -1.48 2.36 34.88
N THR A 271 -1.63 1.62 35.97
CA THR A 271 -0.90 1.84 37.23
C THR A 271 0.16 0.75 37.35
N ILE A 272 1.40 1.12 37.66
CA ILE A 272 2.54 0.21 37.71
C ILE A 272 2.59 -0.44 39.09
N SER A 273 2.73 -1.77 39.16
CA SER A 273 2.86 -2.48 40.45
C SER A 273 4.25 -2.27 41.06
N HIS A 274 4.32 -2.26 42.39
CA HIS A 274 5.60 -2.16 43.10
C HIS A 274 6.52 -3.36 42.82
N GLU A 275 5.95 -4.54 42.56
CA GLU A 275 6.68 -5.77 42.20
C GLU A 275 7.56 -5.58 40.94
N LEU A 276 7.03 -4.94 39.90
CA LEU A 276 7.79 -4.63 38.67
C LEU A 276 8.93 -3.64 38.94
N VAL A 277 8.76 -2.73 39.90
CA VAL A 277 9.80 -1.78 40.31
C VAL A 277 10.92 -2.48 41.09
N GLU A 278 10.60 -3.43 41.98
CA GLU A 278 11.62 -4.22 42.66
C GLU A 278 12.36 -5.17 41.70
N GLN A 279 11.66 -5.83 40.76
CA GLN A 279 12.30 -6.59 39.67
C GLN A 279 13.25 -5.71 38.83
N PHE A 280 12.84 -4.48 38.51
CA PHE A 280 13.69 -3.52 37.79
C PHE A 280 14.94 -3.11 38.58
N LYS A 281 14.84 -2.95 39.91
CA LYS A 281 15.97 -2.61 40.80
C LYS A 281 17.03 -3.71 40.89
N LYS A 282 16.63 -4.99 40.93
CA LYS A 282 17.56 -6.13 41.00
C LYS A 282 18.51 -6.20 39.79
N GLY A 283 18.10 -5.65 38.66
CA GLY A 283 18.95 -5.57 37.46
C GLY A 283 18.93 -6.85 36.63
N GLY A 284 20.05 -7.11 35.93
CA GLY A 284 20.25 -8.35 35.17
C GLY A 284 19.12 -8.68 34.19
N GLN A 285 18.60 -9.91 34.29
CA GLN A 285 17.50 -10.41 33.47
C GLN A 285 16.12 -9.96 34.00
N GLU A 286 15.89 -9.94 35.32
CA GLU A 286 14.61 -9.50 35.92
C GLU A 286 14.23 -8.07 35.49
N LYS A 287 15.22 -7.17 35.33
CA LYS A 287 15.03 -5.83 34.77
C LYS A 287 14.58 -5.83 33.30
N ARG A 288 14.98 -6.81 32.51
CA ARG A 288 14.52 -6.97 31.12
C ARG A 288 13.09 -7.50 31.10
N ASP A 289 12.80 -8.50 31.92
CA ASP A 289 11.48 -9.14 31.97
C ASP A 289 10.40 -8.15 32.44
N ALA A 290 10.66 -7.38 33.50
CA ALA A 290 9.77 -6.31 33.96
C ALA A 290 9.58 -5.19 32.90
N CYS A 291 10.64 -4.85 32.16
CA CYS A 291 10.56 -3.89 31.05
C CYS A 291 9.72 -4.41 29.87
N SER A 292 9.78 -5.71 29.55
CA SER A 292 8.99 -6.34 28.49
C SER A 292 7.52 -6.46 28.89
N TYR A 293 7.23 -6.98 30.09
CA TYR A 293 5.85 -7.12 30.60
C TYR A 293 5.09 -5.78 30.60
N LEU A 294 5.74 -4.71 31.04
CA LEU A 294 5.13 -3.37 31.00
C LEU A 294 4.99 -2.84 29.56
N LEU A 295 5.86 -3.24 28.62
CA LEU A 295 5.81 -2.81 27.22
C LEU A 295 4.65 -3.50 26.48
N ASP A 296 4.44 -4.79 26.73
CA ASP A 296 3.30 -5.55 26.21
C ASP A 296 1.98 -5.01 26.80
N THR A 297 1.96 -4.72 28.10
CA THR A 297 0.81 -4.06 28.76
C THR A 297 0.46 -2.72 28.08
N ILE A 298 1.47 -1.91 27.75
CA ILE A 298 1.30 -0.66 26.98
C ILE A 298 0.84 -0.93 25.55
N TYR A 299 1.36 -1.96 24.87
CA TYR A 299 0.99 -2.34 23.51
C TYR A 299 -0.49 -2.74 23.40
N TYR A 300 -0.98 -3.64 24.26
CA TYR A 300 -2.39 -4.02 24.27
C TYR A 300 -3.30 -2.84 24.65
N ALA A 301 -2.86 -1.98 25.59
CA ALA A 301 -3.61 -0.79 25.96
C ALA A 301 -3.67 0.25 24.82
N LEU A 302 -2.60 0.43 24.03
CA LEU A 302 -2.60 1.23 22.80
C LEU A 302 -3.51 0.63 21.72
N LYS A 303 -3.39 -0.68 21.47
CA LYS A 303 -4.24 -1.41 20.51
C LYS A 303 -5.74 -1.31 20.86
N SER A 304 -6.08 -1.06 22.12
CA SER A 304 -7.46 -0.78 22.54
C SER A 304 -7.98 0.60 22.10
N VAL A 305 -7.12 1.59 21.83
CA VAL A 305 -7.50 2.98 21.45
C VAL A 305 -7.17 3.36 20.00
N THR A 306 -6.47 2.50 19.26
CA THR A 306 -6.14 2.69 17.84
C THR A 306 -6.92 1.74 16.94
N VAL A 307 -7.36 2.22 15.77
CA VAL A 307 -7.99 1.37 14.74
C VAL A 307 -6.89 0.72 13.90
N ASN A 308 -6.63 -0.57 14.13
CA ASN A 308 -5.66 -1.37 13.38
C ASN A 308 -6.41 -2.42 12.55
N THR A 309 -6.09 -2.54 11.27
CA THR A 309 -6.69 -3.52 10.34
C THR A 309 -5.60 -4.08 9.43
N ALA A 310 -5.44 -5.40 9.41
CA ALA A 310 -4.36 -6.05 8.66
C ALA A 310 -4.44 -5.81 7.14
N ASN A 311 -5.65 -5.83 6.56
CA ASN A 311 -5.88 -5.75 5.11
C ASN A 311 -6.88 -4.63 4.78
N ASP A 312 -6.62 -3.86 3.72
CA ASP A 312 -7.50 -2.76 3.27
C ASP A 312 -8.89 -3.24 2.84
N GLN A 313 -9.03 -4.46 2.34
CA GLN A 313 -10.35 -5.04 2.01
C GLN A 313 -11.23 -5.18 3.26
N THR A 314 -10.67 -5.67 4.37
CA THR A 314 -11.34 -5.73 5.68
C THR A 314 -11.76 -4.34 6.14
N LEU A 315 -10.89 -3.34 5.99
CA LEU A 315 -11.19 -1.95 6.29
C LEU A 315 -12.32 -1.39 5.42
N MET A 316 -12.35 -1.70 4.11
CA MET A 316 -13.44 -1.30 3.20
C MET A 316 -14.79 -1.90 3.60
N VAL A 317 -14.83 -3.19 3.91
CA VAL A 317 -16.05 -3.91 4.34
C VAL A 317 -16.57 -3.34 5.66
N ILE A 318 -15.71 -3.17 6.65
CA ILE A 318 -16.03 -2.55 7.95
C ILE A 318 -16.56 -1.12 7.78
N GLN A 319 -15.88 -0.29 6.98
CA GLN A 319 -16.34 1.06 6.70
C GLN A 319 -17.68 1.09 5.97
N ALA A 320 -18.00 0.09 5.15
CA ALA A 320 -19.28 -0.02 4.46
C ALA A 320 -20.40 -0.52 5.40
N ALA A 321 -20.15 -1.56 6.19
CA ALA A 321 -21.08 -2.03 7.22
C ALA A 321 -21.48 -0.90 8.18
N ARG A 322 -20.50 -0.11 8.66
CA ARG A 322 -20.76 1.08 9.49
C ARG A 322 -21.49 2.22 8.77
N ARG A 323 -21.46 2.31 7.43
CA ARG A 323 -22.27 3.28 6.67
C ARG A 323 -23.74 2.86 6.53
N LEU A 324 -24.00 1.56 6.64
CA LEU A 324 -25.31 0.96 6.38
C LEU A 324 -26.07 0.60 7.67
N TYR A 325 -25.37 0.36 8.77
CA TYR A 325 -25.95 0.15 10.10
C TYR A 325 -26.69 1.39 10.64
N LYS A 326 -27.91 1.21 11.15
CA LYS A 326 -28.78 2.28 11.68
C LYS A 326 -29.41 1.88 13.03
N PRO A 327 -28.66 1.88 14.15
CA PRO A 327 -29.21 1.46 15.45
C PRO A 327 -30.26 2.43 16.01
N ALA A 328 -30.09 3.73 15.76
CA ALA A 328 -31.10 4.74 16.04
C ALA A 328 -30.99 5.85 15.00
N HIS A 329 -32.08 6.59 14.75
CA HIS A 329 -32.12 7.71 13.80
C HIS A 329 -31.38 8.99 14.28
N ARG A 330 -30.33 8.84 15.10
CA ARG A 330 -29.50 9.91 15.64
C ARG A 330 -28.17 10.01 14.87
N ARG A 331 -27.75 11.23 14.52
CA ARG A 331 -26.42 11.47 13.93
C ARG A 331 -25.32 11.18 14.96
N LEU A 332 -24.51 10.14 14.72
CA LEU A 332 -23.37 9.81 15.59
C LEU A 332 -22.27 10.86 15.52
N HIS A 333 -21.73 11.23 16.67
CA HIS A 333 -20.58 12.11 16.79
C HIS A 333 -19.29 11.44 16.27
N ILE A 334 -18.28 12.20 15.85
CA ILE A 334 -17.05 11.63 15.24
C ILE A 334 -16.33 10.66 16.20
N ALA A 335 -16.29 10.98 17.49
CA ALA A 335 -15.74 10.09 18.52
C ALA A 335 -16.57 8.80 18.77
N GLN A 336 -17.84 8.78 18.37
CA GLN A 336 -18.67 7.56 18.32
C GLN A 336 -18.44 6.79 17.02
N VAL A 337 -18.19 7.47 15.89
CA VAL A 337 -17.87 6.83 14.60
C VAL A 337 -16.55 6.07 14.64
N VAL A 338 -15.52 6.59 15.33
CA VAL A 338 -14.23 5.91 15.52
C VAL A 338 -14.35 4.68 16.43
N ASP A 339 -15.07 4.79 17.54
CA ASP A 339 -15.36 3.64 18.41
C ASP A 339 -16.24 2.59 17.71
N LEU A 340 -17.22 3.01 16.92
CA LEU A 340 -18.04 2.08 16.14
C LEU A 340 -17.18 1.36 15.09
N ASN A 341 -16.27 2.05 14.37
CA ASN A 341 -15.25 1.39 13.54
C ASN A 341 -14.47 0.34 14.34
N ARG A 342 -13.97 0.68 15.55
CA ARG A 342 -13.25 -0.26 16.42
C ARG A 342 -14.11 -1.46 16.82
N ARG A 343 -15.36 -1.26 17.23
CA ARG A 343 -16.31 -2.34 17.57
C ARG A 343 -16.57 -3.25 16.36
N PHE A 344 -16.71 -2.69 15.17
CA PHE A 344 -16.79 -3.47 13.92
C PHE A 344 -15.50 -4.25 13.63
N VAL A 345 -14.30 -3.68 13.84
CA VAL A 345 -13.02 -4.42 13.70
C VAL A 345 -12.95 -5.60 14.67
N ILE A 346 -13.32 -5.40 15.93
CA ILE A 346 -13.32 -6.45 16.96
C ILE A 346 -14.33 -7.54 16.60
N GLY A 347 -15.57 -7.18 16.28
CA GLY A 347 -16.62 -8.14 15.89
C GLY A 347 -16.27 -8.90 14.60
N TYR A 348 -15.77 -8.22 13.57
CA TYR A 348 -15.34 -8.85 12.32
C TYR A 348 -14.17 -9.80 12.54
N ASN A 349 -13.15 -9.44 13.32
CA ASN A 349 -12.02 -10.33 13.60
C ASN A 349 -12.42 -11.60 14.39
N LEU A 350 -13.56 -11.58 15.09
CA LEU A 350 -14.11 -12.71 15.83
C LEU A 350 -15.11 -13.56 15.00
N TYR A 351 -15.83 -12.95 14.05
CA TYR A 351 -16.91 -13.59 13.27
C TYR A 351 -16.71 -13.54 11.75
N LYS A 352 -15.48 -13.29 11.27
CA LYS A 352 -15.15 -13.25 9.83
C LYS A 352 -15.52 -14.53 9.07
N ASP A 353 -15.56 -15.66 9.76
CA ASP A 353 -15.85 -16.98 9.20
C ASP A 353 -17.32 -17.40 9.42
N ASP A 354 -18.19 -16.54 9.98
CA ASP A 354 -19.62 -16.79 10.12
C ASP A 354 -20.31 -16.62 8.75
N PRO A 355 -21.08 -17.62 8.26
CA PRO A 355 -21.76 -17.53 6.96
C PRO A 355 -22.63 -16.29 6.76
N ARG A 356 -23.22 -15.74 7.84
CA ARG A 356 -24.02 -14.50 7.80
C ARG A 356 -23.15 -13.26 7.55
N VAL A 357 -21.92 -13.26 8.04
CA VAL A 357 -20.95 -12.18 7.84
C VAL A 357 -20.37 -12.24 6.42
N ILE A 358 -20.17 -13.45 5.89
CA ILE A 358 -19.70 -13.69 4.50
C ILE A 358 -20.77 -13.26 3.48
N ASP A 359 -22.04 -13.65 3.67
CA ASP A 359 -23.18 -13.16 2.84
C ASP A 359 -23.27 -11.62 2.84
N LEU A 360 -23.19 -11.01 4.03
CA LEU A 360 -23.16 -9.56 4.16
C LEU A 360 -21.97 -8.93 3.44
N GLN A 361 -20.78 -9.52 3.54
CA GLN A 361 -19.59 -9.04 2.85
C GLN A 361 -19.78 -9.06 1.31
N GLN A 362 -20.33 -10.14 0.75
CA GLN A 362 -20.62 -10.25 -0.68
C GLN A 362 -21.65 -9.20 -1.14
N LYS A 363 -22.79 -9.08 -0.43
CA LYS A 363 -23.81 -8.06 -0.71
C LYS A 363 -23.25 -6.63 -0.61
N VAL A 364 -22.41 -6.37 0.39
CA VAL A 364 -21.70 -5.09 0.56
C VAL A 364 -20.77 -4.80 -0.62
N LEU A 365 -20.02 -5.79 -1.11
CA LEU A 365 -19.14 -5.60 -2.27
C LEU A 365 -19.93 -5.32 -3.54
N ALA A 366 -20.99 -6.09 -3.83
CA ALA A 366 -21.88 -5.87 -4.96
C ALA A 366 -22.55 -4.48 -4.93
N TYR A 367 -23.03 -4.04 -3.76
CA TYR A 367 -23.57 -2.68 -3.60
C TYR A 367 -22.51 -1.58 -3.85
N ASN A 368 -21.26 -1.77 -3.39
CA ASN A 368 -20.19 -0.82 -3.69
C ASN A 368 -19.79 -0.80 -5.19
N GLN A 369 -19.94 -1.92 -5.92
CA GLN A 369 -19.77 -1.97 -7.38
C GLN A 369 -20.87 -1.19 -8.11
N LEU A 370 -22.14 -1.40 -7.75
CA LEU A 370 -23.28 -0.65 -8.31
C LEU A 370 -23.15 0.87 -8.07
N LEU A 371 -22.70 1.27 -6.87
CA LEU A 371 -22.34 2.67 -6.60
C LEU A 371 -21.25 3.20 -7.55
N LYS A 372 -20.19 2.41 -7.80
CA LYS A 372 -19.10 2.79 -8.72
C LYS A 372 -19.61 2.94 -10.16
N TYR A 373 -20.48 2.04 -10.63
CA TYR A 373 -21.09 2.08 -11.97
C TYR A 373 -21.84 3.39 -12.23
N HIS A 374 -22.77 3.79 -11.34
CA HIS A 374 -23.48 5.07 -11.48
C HIS A 374 -22.59 6.32 -11.19
N GLY A 375 -21.32 6.13 -10.83
CA GLY A 375 -20.43 7.20 -10.34
C GLY A 375 -20.92 7.86 -9.05
N LEU A 376 -21.82 7.19 -8.33
CA LEU A 376 -22.41 7.61 -7.07
C LEU A 376 -21.62 7.04 -5.88
N LYS A 377 -22.04 7.43 -4.69
CA LYS A 377 -21.42 7.07 -3.42
C LYS A 377 -22.52 6.81 -2.39
N ASP A 378 -22.25 6.01 -1.37
CA ASP A 378 -23.29 5.42 -0.52
C ASP A 378 -24.32 6.42 0.06
N HIS A 379 -23.87 7.41 0.83
CA HIS A 379 -24.76 8.40 1.46
C HIS A 379 -25.28 9.50 0.50
N GLN A 380 -25.30 9.19 -0.80
CA GLN A 380 -25.72 10.05 -1.92
C GLN A 380 -27.01 9.49 -2.53
N VAL A 381 -27.16 8.16 -2.54
CA VAL A 381 -28.39 7.44 -2.91
C VAL A 381 -29.63 7.92 -2.11
N PRO A 382 -29.56 8.23 -0.81
CA PRO A 382 -30.72 8.80 -0.09
C PRO A 382 -31.13 10.21 -0.56
N GLU A 383 -30.21 10.96 -1.16
CA GLU A 383 -30.43 12.34 -1.60
C GLU A 383 -31.11 12.41 -2.99
N VAL A 384 -31.27 11.25 -3.67
CA VAL A 384 -31.95 11.09 -4.97
C VAL A 384 -33.49 11.02 -4.84
N ASN A 385 -34.05 11.10 -3.63
CA ASN A 385 -35.48 10.92 -3.36
C ASN A 385 -36.38 12.12 -3.77
N LEU A 386 -36.22 12.64 -4.98
CA LEU A 386 -37.08 13.65 -5.58
C LEU A 386 -37.39 13.27 -7.04
N ARG A 387 -38.68 13.08 -7.35
CA ARG A 387 -39.18 12.86 -8.71
C ARG A 387 -39.63 14.19 -9.33
N GLY A 388 -39.27 14.41 -10.60
CA GLY A 388 -39.76 15.54 -11.41
C GLY A 388 -39.24 16.93 -11.01
N TRP A 389 -40.05 17.95 -11.27
CA TRP A 389 -39.68 19.38 -11.23
C TRP A 389 -38.96 19.86 -9.96
N ARG A 390 -39.20 19.25 -8.79
CA ARG A 390 -38.52 19.62 -7.53
C ARG A 390 -37.01 19.39 -7.60
N THR A 391 -36.56 18.32 -8.26
CA THR A 391 -35.14 17.98 -8.42
C THR A 391 -34.44 18.96 -9.35
N PHE A 392 -35.14 19.39 -10.40
CA PHE A 392 -34.67 20.43 -11.33
C PHE A 392 -34.49 21.77 -10.62
N PHE A 393 -35.50 22.26 -9.89
CA PHE A 393 -35.37 23.50 -9.11
C PHE A 393 -34.28 23.41 -8.03
N LEU A 394 -34.13 22.26 -7.36
CA LEU A 394 -33.06 22.05 -6.38
C LEU A 394 -31.67 22.07 -7.03
N LEU A 395 -31.51 21.47 -8.21
CA LEU A 395 -30.26 21.54 -8.99
C LEU A 395 -29.92 22.99 -9.37
N CYS A 396 -30.87 23.74 -9.93
CA CYS A 396 -30.70 25.16 -10.26
C CYS A 396 -30.32 26.00 -9.03
N TYR A 397 -30.98 25.78 -7.88
CA TYR A 397 -30.69 26.45 -6.62
C TYR A 397 -29.27 26.13 -6.09
N ARG A 398 -28.83 24.87 -6.16
CA ARG A 398 -27.46 24.46 -5.77
C ARG A 398 -26.40 25.07 -6.70
N VAL A 399 -26.66 25.15 -8.00
CA VAL A 399 -25.78 25.84 -8.97
C VAL A 399 -25.71 27.34 -8.67
N MET A 400 -26.85 28.00 -8.42
CA MET A 400 -26.91 29.42 -8.06
C MET A 400 -26.10 29.73 -6.79
N ILE A 401 -26.27 28.94 -5.72
CA ILE A 401 -25.50 29.09 -4.48
C ILE A 401 -23.99 28.91 -4.72
N PHE A 402 -23.61 27.91 -5.53
CA PHE A 402 -22.20 27.66 -5.84
C PHE A 402 -21.56 28.86 -6.57
N ILE A 403 -22.28 29.49 -7.50
CA ILE A 403 -21.83 30.71 -8.20
C ILE A 403 -21.73 31.89 -7.21
N VAL A 404 -22.78 32.15 -6.41
CA VAL A 404 -22.82 33.29 -5.47
C VAL A 404 -21.72 33.20 -4.41
N TRP A 405 -21.54 32.03 -3.77
CA TRP A 405 -20.45 31.84 -2.81
C TRP A 405 -19.07 31.85 -3.47
N GLY A 406 -18.96 31.38 -4.72
CA GLY A 406 -17.73 31.45 -5.50
C GLY A 406 -17.28 32.89 -5.73
N LEU A 407 -18.18 33.76 -6.17
CA LEU A 407 -17.93 35.20 -6.35
C LEU A 407 -17.51 35.89 -5.04
N LEU A 408 -18.19 35.58 -3.93
CA LEU A 408 -17.86 36.14 -2.61
C LEU A 408 -16.50 35.64 -2.07
N SER A 409 -16.12 34.39 -2.39
CA SER A 409 -14.81 33.84 -2.01
C SER A 409 -13.66 34.33 -2.88
N PHE A 410 -13.91 34.66 -4.15
CA PHE A 410 -12.88 34.85 -5.17
C PHE A 410 -11.75 35.83 -4.77
N PRO A 411 -12.01 37.00 -4.15
CA PRO A 411 -10.94 37.90 -3.69
C PRO A 411 -10.05 37.25 -2.60
N GLY A 412 -10.67 36.54 -1.65
CA GLY A 412 -9.94 35.82 -0.59
C GLY A 412 -9.13 34.64 -1.14
N SER A 413 -9.64 33.96 -2.17
CA SER A 413 -8.94 32.87 -2.85
C SER A 413 -7.67 33.37 -3.54
N ILE A 414 -7.72 34.53 -4.20
CA ILE A 414 -6.55 35.18 -4.82
C ILE A 414 -5.53 35.61 -3.76
N LEU A 415 -5.98 36.31 -2.72
CA LEU A 415 -5.09 36.82 -1.65
C LEU A 415 -4.39 35.70 -0.86
N ASN A 416 -4.99 34.52 -0.74
CA ASN A 416 -4.37 33.38 -0.06
C ASN A 416 -3.67 32.39 -1.02
N LEU A 417 -3.74 32.59 -2.34
CA LEU A 417 -3.07 31.73 -3.33
C LEU A 417 -1.55 31.59 -3.11
N PRO A 418 -0.78 32.65 -2.76
CA PRO A 418 0.64 32.50 -2.43
C PRO A 418 0.89 31.54 -1.26
N ILE A 419 0.05 31.58 -0.22
CA ILE A 419 0.17 30.67 0.93
C ILE A 419 -0.04 29.22 0.49
N VAL A 420 -1.05 28.95 -0.36
CA VAL A 420 -1.33 27.60 -0.87
C VAL A 420 -0.19 27.08 -1.75
N ILE A 421 0.33 27.91 -2.67
CA ILE A 421 1.45 27.54 -3.56
C ILE A 421 2.72 27.28 -2.77
N THR A 422 3.13 28.21 -1.90
CA THR A 422 4.36 28.08 -1.10
C THR A 422 4.27 26.92 -0.11
N ALA A 423 3.12 26.70 0.54
CA ALA A 423 2.91 25.55 1.41
C ALA A 423 2.95 24.22 0.64
N LYS A 424 2.36 24.15 -0.56
CA LYS A 424 2.46 22.96 -1.44
C LYS A 424 3.92 22.71 -1.84
N PHE A 425 4.62 23.72 -2.35
CA PHE A 425 6.01 23.59 -2.81
C PHE A 425 6.97 23.17 -1.69
N ILE A 426 6.95 23.87 -0.55
CA ILE A 426 7.85 23.57 0.58
C ILE A 426 7.53 22.20 1.19
N SER A 427 6.24 21.86 1.37
CA SER A 427 5.89 20.55 1.94
C SER A 427 6.27 19.38 1.01
N MET A 428 6.07 19.49 -0.32
CA MET A 428 6.53 18.47 -1.27
C MET A 428 8.05 18.33 -1.30
N LYS A 429 8.80 19.45 -1.29
CA LYS A 429 10.27 19.41 -1.19
C LYS A 429 10.73 18.71 0.09
N LYS A 430 10.10 19.02 1.23
CA LYS A 430 10.44 18.42 2.52
C LYS A 430 9.99 16.97 2.66
N ALA A 431 8.93 16.54 1.98
CA ALA A 431 8.57 15.13 1.87
C ALA A 431 9.65 14.34 1.12
N LYS A 432 10.18 14.88 0.02
CA LYS A 432 11.29 14.26 -0.72
C LYS A 432 12.57 14.18 0.14
N GLU A 433 12.99 15.27 0.77
CA GLU A 433 14.14 15.27 1.70
C GLU A 433 13.96 14.26 2.87
N ALA A 434 12.72 14.08 3.36
CA ALA A 434 12.40 13.14 4.43
C ALA A 434 12.39 11.68 3.98
N LEU A 435 12.03 11.40 2.73
CA LEU A 435 12.09 10.08 2.11
C LEU A 435 13.54 9.67 1.83
N GLU A 436 14.34 10.59 1.26
CA GLU A 436 15.77 10.37 0.98
C GLU A 436 16.63 10.11 2.24
N SER A 437 16.14 10.53 3.42
CA SER A 437 16.84 10.42 4.70
C SER A 437 16.29 9.36 5.67
N SER A 438 15.37 8.50 5.23
CA SER A 438 14.77 7.45 6.09
C SER A 438 14.57 6.11 5.36
N SER A 439 14.92 5.01 6.02
CA SER A 439 14.65 3.64 5.55
C SER A 439 13.29 3.08 5.97
N VAL A 440 12.45 3.87 6.67
CA VAL A 440 11.17 3.41 7.25
C VAL A 440 9.94 4.04 6.56
N LYS A 441 10.14 5.18 5.88
CA LYS A 441 9.08 5.96 5.24
C LYS A 441 8.76 5.43 3.85
N ILE A 442 7.47 5.43 3.50
CA ILE A 442 6.97 4.87 2.24
C ILE A 442 6.64 6.00 1.24
N ARG A 443 5.78 6.96 1.63
CA ARG A 443 5.34 8.07 0.77
C ARG A 443 5.72 9.46 1.32
N GLY A 444 6.30 9.54 2.53
CA GLY A 444 6.85 10.75 3.14
C GLY A 444 5.79 11.80 3.54
N ARG A 445 4.57 11.35 3.85
CA ARG A 445 3.40 12.22 4.03
C ARG A 445 3.25 12.77 5.45
N ASP A 446 3.85 12.10 6.42
CA ASP A 446 3.96 12.50 7.83
C ASP A 446 4.54 13.92 8.06
N VAL A 447 5.33 14.41 7.10
CA VAL A 447 5.87 15.78 7.14
C VAL A 447 5.00 16.79 6.39
N LEU A 448 4.03 16.36 5.57
CA LEU A 448 3.24 17.27 4.73
C LEU A 448 2.33 18.18 5.56
N ALA A 449 1.60 17.63 6.54
CA ALA A 449 0.78 18.43 7.45
C ALA A 449 1.66 19.37 8.28
N THR A 450 2.73 18.82 8.84
CA THR A 450 3.75 19.54 9.63
C THR A 450 4.31 20.77 8.90
N TRP A 451 4.75 20.63 7.63
CA TRP A 451 5.29 21.78 6.88
C TRP A 451 4.22 22.74 6.37
N LYS A 452 3.01 22.28 6.04
CA LYS A 452 1.88 23.17 5.72
C LYS A 452 1.51 24.05 6.92
N PHE A 453 1.47 23.47 8.13
CA PHE A 453 1.24 24.17 9.39
C PHE A 453 2.33 25.21 9.69
N LEU A 454 3.61 24.82 9.61
CA LEU A 454 4.74 25.73 9.85
C LEU A 454 4.86 26.85 8.80
N VAL A 455 4.58 26.58 7.53
CA VAL A 455 4.54 27.62 6.49
C VAL A 455 3.37 28.58 6.74
N GLY A 456 2.18 28.07 7.08
CA GLY A 456 1.03 28.90 7.44
C GLY A 456 1.32 29.85 8.61
N LEU A 457 1.93 29.32 9.69
CA LEU A 457 2.27 30.07 10.91
C LEU A 457 3.12 31.33 10.63
N VAL A 458 4.04 31.26 9.66
CA VAL A 458 4.94 32.39 9.31
C VAL A 458 4.35 33.23 8.17
N LEU A 459 3.80 32.59 7.14
CA LEU A 459 3.43 33.27 5.91
C LEU A 459 2.09 34.00 6.00
N ILE A 460 1.13 33.53 6.80
CA ILE A 460 -0.16 34.21 6.99
C ILE A 460 0.04 35.61 7.62
N PRO A 461 0.71 35.76 8.79
CA PRO A 461 0.95 37.10 9.36
C PRO A 461 1.83 37.98 8.46
N SER A 462 2.86 37.41 7.83
CA SER A 462 3.79 38.16 6.97
C SER A 462 3.07 38.71 5.73
N LEU A 463 2.21 37.92 5.09
CA LEU A 463 1.48 38.32 3.89
C LEU A 463 0.40 39.37 4.21
N TYR A 464 -0.35 39.20 5.29
CA TYR A 464 -1.34 40.20 5.72
C TYR A 464 -0.65 41.51 6.17
N GLY A 465 0.55 41.42 6.75
CA GLY A 465 1.38 42.58 7.09
C GLY A 465 1.83 43.33 5.83
N MET A 466 2.32 42.60 4.83
CA MET A 466 2.69 43.15 3.52
C MET A 466 1.49 43.83 2.83
N TYR A 467 0.31 43.20 2.80
CA TYR A 467 -0.90 43.81 2.24
C TYR A 467 -1.33 45.07 2.99
N THR A 468 -1.25 45.06 4.32
CA THR A 468 -1.55 46.22 5.18
C THR A 468 -0.58 47.37 4.93
N LEU A 469 0.72 47.09 4.74
CA LEU A 469 1.75 48.07 4.39
C LEU A 469 1.56 48.65 2.98
N ILE A 470 1.15 47.82 2.00
CA ILE A 470 0.83 48.29 0.63
C ILE A 470 -0.37 49.25 0.67
N VAL A 471 -1.44 48.89 1.39
CA VAL A 471 -2.60 49.80 1.57
C VAL A 471 -2.19 51.09 2.28
N PHE A 472 -1.36 51.01 3.33
CA PHE A 472 -0.86 52.20 4.02
C PHE A 472 -0.06 53.12 3.08
N TRP A 473 0.84 52.57 2.27
CA TRP A 473 1.63 53.34 1.29
C TRP A 473 0.75 54.01 0.22
N LEU A 474 -0.28 53.32 -0.28
CA LEU A 474 -1.27 53.90 -1.20
C LEU A 474 -2.07 55.03 -0.54
N CYS A 475 -2.52 54.85 0.71
CA CYS A 475 -3.18 55.91 1.48
C CYS A 475 -2.27 57.12 1.74
N LEU A 476 -0.98 56.91 2.04
CA LEU A 476 0.00 57.99 2.19
C LEU A 476 0.12 58.81 0.90
N LYS A 477 0.24 58.14 -0.27
CA LYS A 477 0.38 58.77 -1.59
C LYS A 477 -0.89 59.50 -2.08
N SER A 478 -2.06 59.26 -1.51
CA SER A 478 -3.30 59.96 -1.88
C SER A 478 -3.39 61.36 -1.27
N ASN A 479 -3.59 62.39 -2.11
CA ASN A 479 -3.82 63.76 -1.65
C ASN A 479 -5.28 64.04 -1.23
N GLN A 480 -6.21 63.09 -1.43
CA GLN A 480 -7.64 63.27 -1.14
C GLN A 480 -8.07 62.75 0.24
N MET A 481 -7.19 62.10 1.00
CA MET A 481 -7.52 61.46 2.28
C MET A 481 -7.01 62.26 3.48
N SER A 482 -7.84 62.42 4.51
CA SER A 482 -7.43 63.03 5.77
C SER A 482 -6.44 62.17 6.55
N TRP A 483 -5.64 62.79 7.43
CA TRP A 483 -4.62 62.09 8.23
C TRP A 483 -5.22 60.95 9.08
N PHE A 484 -6.41 61.16 9.65
CA PHE A 484 -7.13 60.14 10.41
C PHE A 484 -7.53 58.94 9.54
N GLN A 485 -8.03 59.16 8.32
CA GLN A 485 -8.34 58.08 7.38
C GLN A 485 -7.09 57.30 6.95
N LYS A 486 -5.96 58.00 6.75
CA LYS A 486 -4.66 57.36 6.41
C LYS A 486 -4.15 56.44 7.53
N LEU A 487 -4.44 56.76 8.80
CA LEU A 487 -4.12 55.90 9.95
C LEU A 487 -5.14 54.77 10.18
N LEU A 488 -6.41 55.00 9.83
CA LEU A 488 -7.50 54.04 10.06
C LEU A 488 -7.56 52.90 9.03
N MET A 489 -7.28 53.18 7.74
CA MET A 489 -7.35 52.18 6.67
C MET A 489 -6.43 50.95 6.88
N PRO A 490 -5.19 51.06 7.38
CA PRO A 490 -4.37 49.90 7.76
C PRO A 490 -5.01 49.04 8.85
N ILE A 491 -5.66 49.66 9.85
CA ILE A 491 -6.32 48.97 10.96
C ILE A 491 -7.54 48.19 10.45
N ILE A 492 -8.34 48.81 9.58
CA ILE A 492 -9.46 48.15 8.86
C ILE A 492 -8.92 46.99 8.01
N THR A 493 -7.83 47.20 7.26
CA THR A 493 -7.24 46.15 6.40
C THR A 493 -6.77 44.94 7.21
N TRP A 494 -6.00 45.17 8.27
CA TRP A 494 -5.50 44.11 9.15
C TRP A 494 -6.62 43.34 9.86
N THR A 495 -7.71 44.03 10.23
CA THR A 495 -8.86 43.37 10.87
C THR A 495 -9.75 42.62 9.87
N CYS A 496 -9.96 43.14 8.65
CA CYS A 496 -10.81 42.50 7.64
C CYS A 496 -10.15 41.30 6.92
N LEU A 497 -8.82 41.30 6.72
CA LEU A 497 -8.12 40.22 6.00
C LEU A 497 -8.35 38.81 6.58
N PRO A 498 -8.33 38.60 7.92
CA PRO A 498 -8.74 37.33 8.53
C PRO A 498 -10.18 36.91 8.21
N PHE A 499 -11.16 37.83 8.22
CA PHE A 499 -12.55 37.50 7.91
C PHE A 499 -12.75 37.12 6.43
N ILE A 500 -12.13 37.86 5.51
CA ILE A 500 -12.15 37.55 4.06
C ILE A 500 -11.54 36.16 3.81
N SER A 501 -10.44 35.85 4.49
CA SER A 501 -9.74 34.58 4.35
C SER A 501 -10.50 33.41 5.00
N TYR A 502 -11.17 33.65 6.13
CA TYR A 502 -12.09 32.70 6.75
C TYR A 502 -13.32 32.44 5.87
N ALA A 503 -13.92 33.48 5.26
CA ALA A 503 -15.03 33.32 4.32
C ALA A 503 -14.63 32.48 3.09
N SER A 504 -13.43 32.74 2.53
CA SER A 504 -12.89 31.94 1.43
C SER A 504 -12.59 30.49 1.84
N MET A 505 -12.04 30.27 3.04
CA MET A 505 -11.87 28.91 3.60
C MET A 505 -13.21 28.20 3.79
N ARG A 506 -14.27 28.90 4.23
CA ARG A 506 -15.62 28.35 4.38
C ARG A 506 -16.30 28.04 3.04
N PHE A 507 -16.02 28.79 1.98
CA PHE A 507 -16.41 28.38 0.62
C PHE A 507 -15.62 27.15 0.16
N ALA A 508 -14.32 27.08 0.41
CA ALA A 508 -13.51 25.90 0.09
C ALA A 508 -13.96 24.64 0.86
N GLU A 509 -14.54 24.78 2.07
CA GLU A 509 -15.25 23.71 2.75
C GLU A 509 -16.60 23.40 2.10
N ASN A 510 -17.56 24.33 2.20
CA ASN A 510 -18.97 24.05 1.94
C ASN A 510 -19.33 24.07 0.46
N GLY A 511 -18.64 24.88 -0.36
CA GLY A 511 -18.81 24.92 -1.82
C GLY A 511 -18.34 23.61 -2.48
N ILE A 512 -17.36 22.93 -1.89
CA ILE A 512 -16.97 21.57 -2.30
C ILE A 512 -18.09 20.56 -2.01
N ASP A 513 -18.72 20.65 -0.83
CA ASP A 513 -19.88 19.82 -0.47
C ASP A 513 -21.06 20.10 -1.45
N VAL A 514 -21.35 21.37 -1.79
CA VAL A 514 -22.36 21.76 -2.79
C VAL A 514 -22.04 21.22 -4.20
N PHE A 515 -20.82 21.42 -4.71
CA PHE A 515 -20.40 20.93 -6.04
C PHE A 515 -20.63 19.41 -6.20
N LYS A 516 -20.39 18.65 -5.13
CA LYS A 516 -20.56 17.19 -5.10
C LYS A 516 -22.02 16.74 -5.02
N SER A 517 -22.95 17.62 -4.69
CA SER A 517 -24.41 17.38 -4.76
C SER A 517 -25.00 17.54 -6.18
N LEU A 518 -24.26 18.17 -7.11
CA LEU A 518 -24.76 18.44 -8.47
C LEU A 518 -24.89 17.16 -9.33
N ARG A 519 -23.84 16.34 -9.41
CA ARG A 519 -23.84 15.08 -10.20
C ARG A 519 -24.98 14.11 -9.78
N PRO A 520 -25.25 13.88 -8.49
CA PRO A 520 -26.39 13.07 -8.04
C PRO A 520 -27.75 13.60 -8.49
N LEU A 521 -27.98 14.91 -8.36
CA LEU A 521 -29.23 15.55 -8.79
C LEU A 521 -29.41 15.49 -10.31
N TYR A 522 -28.31 15.52 -11.07
CA TYR A 522 -28.32 15.27 -12.51
C TYR A 522 -28.65 13.80 -12.86
N VAL A 523 -28.00 12.82 -12.21
CA VAL A 523 -28.30 11.39 -12.43
C VAL A 523 -29.76 11.07 -12.05
N ALA A 524 -30.27 11.66 -10.96
CA ALA A 524 -31.67 11.58 -10.53
C ALA A 524 -32.70 12.10 -11.56
N LEU A 525 -32.28 13.03 -12.43
CA LEU A 525 -33.11 13.60 -13.51
C LEU A 525 -32.98 12.81 -14.82
N TYR A 526 -31.89 12.08 -15.01
CA TYR A 526 -31.57 11.33 -16.23
C TYR A 526 -32.02 9.85 -16.15
N ASP A 527 -31.81 9.20 -15.01
CA ASP A 527 -32.13 7.79 -14.73
C ASP A 527 -32.85 7.67 -13.37
N PRO A 528 -34.18 7.88 -13.33
CA PRO A 528 -34.96 7.89 -12.10
C PRO A 528 -35.28 6.48 -11.56
N ASP A 529 -35.15 5.43 -12.39
CA ASP A 529 -35.58 4.07 -12.04
C ASP A 529 -34.40 3.23 -11.52
N SER A 530 -33.22 3.30 -12.14
CA SER A 530 -32.05 2.61 -11.57
C SER A 530 -31.58 3.26 -10.27
N THR A 531 -31.77 4.58 -10.12
CA THR A 531 -31.53 5.25 -8.83
C THR A 531 -32.54 4.90 -7.75
N ALA A 532 -33.77 4.51 -8.10
CA ALA A 532 -34.72 3.93 -7.16
C ALA A 532 -34.29 2.51 -6.73
N ASN A 533 -33.86 1.67 -7.68
CA ASN A 533 -33.34 0.32 -7.41
C ASN A 533 -32.11 0.35 -6.47
N LEU A 534 -31.13 1.22 -6.73
CA LEU A 534 -29.99 1.48 -5.84
C LEU A 534 -30.41 1.76 -4.39
N ARG A 535 -31.53 2.47 -4.20
CA ARG A 535 -32.05 2.83 -2.89
C ARG A 535 -32.74 1.65 -2.20
N GLU A 536 -33.51 0.84 -2.92
CA GLU A 536 -34.12 -0.37 -2.39
C GLU A 536 -33.04 -1.37 -1.92
N ILE A 537 -32.02 -1.61 -2.76
CA ILE A 537 -30.84 -2.42 -2.40
C ILE A 537 -30.17 -1.86 -1.14
N ARG A 538 -29.98 -0.54 -1.05
CA ARG A 538 -29.38 0.11 0.13
C ARG A 538 -30.23 -0.06 1.39
N GLU A 539 -31.55 0.05 1.29
CA GLU A 539 -32.46 -0.07 2.44
C GLU A 539 -32.57 -1.53 2.93
N LYS A 540 -32.65 -2.50 2.01
CA LYS A 540 -32.58 -3.93 2.31
C LYS A 540 -31.24 -4.33 2.96
N LEU A 541 -30.12 -3.90 2.39
CA LEU A 541 -28.79 -4.19 2.94
C LEU A 541 -28.57 -3.51 4.31
N SER A 542 -29.16 -2.33 4.53
CA SER A 542 -29.17 -1.64 5.82
C SER A 542 -29.95 -2.45 6.89
N GLN A 543 -31.03 -3.15 6.50
CA GLN A 543 -31.78 -4.05 7.37
C GLN A 543 -30.99 -5.34 7.66
N ASP A 544 -30.48 -6.05 6.65
CA ASP A 544 -29.70 -7.28 6.80
C ASP A 544 -28.51 -7.07 7.76
N ILE A 545 -27.75 -5.99 7.58
CA ILE A 545 -26.61 -5.63 8.44
C ILE A 545 -27.06 -5.36 9.88
N THR A 546 -28.16 -4.63 10.06
CA THR A 546 -28.69 -4.31 11.38
C THR A 546 -29.21 -5.56 12.11
N LYS A 547 -29.81 -6.51 11.39
CA LYS A 547 -30.25 -7.80 11.93
C LYS A 547 -29.07 -8.62 12.45
N VAL A 548 -28.04 -8.87 11.62
CA VAL A 548 -26.88 -9.69 12.02
C VAL A 548 -26.10 -9.05 13.18
N ILE A 549 -26.00 -7.71 13.23
CA ILE A 549 -25.38 -7.01 14.36
C ILE A 549 -26.21 -7.15 15.64
N ASN A 550 -27.54 -7.14 15.56
CA ASN A 550 -28.39 -7.36 16.73
C ASN A 550 -28.39 -8.82 17.21
N GLU A 551 -28.13 -9.79 16.32
CA GLU A 551 -27.94 -11.21 16.67
C GLU A 551 -26.56 -11.49 17.30
N ILE A 552 -25.47 -10.94 16.74
CA ILE A 552 -24.09 -11.23 17.17
C ILE A 552 -23.60 -10.25 18.25
N GLY A 553 -24.01 -8.98 18.20
CA GLY A 553 -23.55 -7.91 19.10
C GLY A 553 -23.59 -8.25 20.60
N PRO A 554 -24.68 -8.85 21.14
CA PRO A 554 -24.78 -9.23 22.54
C PRO A 554 -23.74 -10.25 23.02
N SER A 555 -23.20 -11.11 22.13
CA SER A 555 -22.18 -12.10 22.49
C SER A 555 -20.76 -11.52 22.53
N VAL A 556 -20.54 -10.36 21.88
CA VAL A 556 -19.23 -9.69 21.79
C VAL A 556 -19.10 -8.55 22.80
N PHE A 557 -20.20 -7.85 23.09
CA PHE A 557 -20.21 -6.64 23.90
C PHE A 557 -21.31 -6.72 24.96
N SER A 558 -20.91 -6.82 26.23
CA SER A 558 -21.86 -6.84 27.37
C SER A 558 -22.55 -5.50 27.63
N ASP A 559 -22.12 -4.42 26.97
CA ASP A 559 -22.78 -3.12 26.93
C ASP A 559 -23.67 -2.93 25.67
N PHE A 560 -23.86 -3.97 24.85
CA PHE A 560 -24.68 -3.89 23.64
C PHE A 560 -26.16 -3.63 23.95
N ASP A 561 -26.73 -2.70 23.19
CA ASP A 561 -28.09 -2.22 23.31
C ASP A 561 -28.56 -1.88 21.88
N PRO A 562 -29.56 -2.59 21.32
CA PRO A 562 -29.91 -2.44 19.90
C PRO A 562 -30.52 -1.08 19.57
N ASP A 563 -31.32 -0.51 20.48
CA ASP A 563 -31.94 0.81 20.33
C ASP A 563 -30.99 1.95 20.71
N ASN A 564 -29.95 1.66 21.51
CA ASN A 564 -29.04 2.67 22.01
C ASN A 564 -27.59 2.15 22.20
N VAL A 565 -26.95 1.76 21.08
CA VAL A 565 -25.55 1.26 20.92
C VAL A 565 -24.47 2.03 21.69
N PHE A 566 -24.76 3.25 22.14
CA PHE A 566 -23.99 3.92 23.19
C PHE A 566 -24.89 4.17 24.39
N ARG A 567 -24.90 3.26 25.37
CA ARG A 567 -25.34 3.60 26.72
C ARG A 567 -24.59 4.85 27.17
N ASN A 568 -25.31 5.83 27.70
CA ASN A 568 -24.66 6.98 28.31
C ASN A 568 -23.98 6.50 29.58
N ASP A 569 -22.65 6.68 29.70
CA ASP A 569 -22.01 6.76 31.01
C ASP A 569 -22.61 7.98 31.73
N SER A 570 -23.62 7.71 32.56
CA SER A 570 -24.58 8.70 33.06
C SER A 570 -24.06 9.48 34.25
N THR A 571 -22.91 10.13 34.08
CA THR A 571 -22.31 11.10 35.02
C THR A 571 -21.82 12.35 34.27
N SER A 572 -22.59 12.81 33.29
CA SER A 572 -22.24 13.99 32.46
C SER A 572 -23.41 14.87 32.01
N LYS A 573 -24.66 14.57 32.41
CA LYS A 573 -25.81 15.46 32.16
C LYS A 573 -26.01 16.53 33.24
N GLU A 574 -25.47 16.34 34.44
CA GLU A 574 -25.53 17.32 35.52
C GLU A 574 -24.38 18.35 35.43
N SER A 575 -23.19 17.93 34.96
CA SER A 575 -21.99 18.76 34.84
C SER A 575 -22.01 19.83 33.74
N VAL A 576 -23.13 19.99 33.02
CA VAL A 576 -23.32 21.04 31.99
C VAL A 576 -24.06 22.26 32.56
N SER A 577 -24.78 22.09 33.68
CA SER A 577 -25.59 23.16 34.28
C SER A 577 -24.81 24.07 35.24
N GLU A 578 -23.84 23.53 36.00
CA GLU A 578 -23.13 24.27 37.06
C GLU A 578 -21.88 25.04 36.61
N LEU A 579 -21.44 24.90 35.35
CA LEU A 579 -20.37 25.72 34.76
C LEU A 579 -20.88 27.02 34.10
N ALA A 580 -22.16 27.35 34.25
CA ALA A 580 -22.79 28.55 33.70
C ALA A 580 -22.49 29.85 34.48
N SER A 581 -21.80 29.77 35.62
CA SER A 581 -21.55 30.91 36.53
C SER A 581 -20.05 31.29 36.64
N GLY A 582 -19.43 31.69 35.53
CA GLY A 582 -18.00 32.06 35.55
C GLY A 582 -17.45 32.79 34.33
N GLY A 583 -17.65 34.12 34.25
CA GLY A 583 -16.84 35.03 33.42
C GLY A 583 -17.02 34.93 31.89
N ARG A 584 -17.96 35.70 31.33
CA ARG A 584 -18.12 35.86 29.88
C ARG A 584 -16.84 36.43 29.25
N THR A 585 -16.31 35.80 28.20
CA THR A 585 -15.17 36.33 27.43
C THR A 585 -15.64 37.13 26.21
N PHE A 586 -14.84 38.11 25.80
CA PHE A 586 -15.18 39.09 24.75
C PHE A 586 -15.55 38.46 23.39
N SER A 587 -15.05 37.25 23.11
CA SER A 587 -15.39 36.47 21.90
C SER A 587 -16.82 35.93 21.89
N GLN A 588 -17.46 35.75 23.05
CA GLN A 588 -18.87 35.34 23.11
C GLN A 588 -19.79 36.49 22.71
N VAL A 589 -19.53 37.70 23.22
CA VAL A 589 -20.28 38.92 22.88
C VAL A 589 -20.22 39.24 21.38
N ALA A 590 -19.04 39.08 20.77
CA ALA A 590 -18.86 39.24 19.33
C ALA A 590 -19.65 38.23 18.48
N ASN A 591 -19.87 37.01 18.99
CA ASN A 591 -20.67 35.99 18.31
C ASN A 591 -22.17 36.26 18.40
N GLU A 592 -22.70 36.71 19.54
CA GLU A 592 -24.13 37.03 19.67
C GLU A 592 -24.52 38.23 18.78
N PHE A 593 -23.72 39.30 18.81
CA PHE A 593 -24.02 40.54 18.08
C PHE A 593 -24.03 40.39 16.54
N LEU A 594 -23.34 39.38 16.00
CA LEU A 594 -23.29 39.10 14.55
C LEU A 594 -24.19 37.94 14.10
N THR A 595 -24.79 37.17 15.02
CA THR A 595 -25.65 36.02 14.65
C THR A 595 -27.15 36.23 14.90
N GLY A 596 -27.54 37.20 15.73
CA GLY A 596 -28.94 37.43 16.13
C GLY A 596 -29.94 37.69 14.99
N THR A 597 -29.52 38.27 13.87
CA THR A 597 -30.39 38.65 12.74
C THR A 597 -30.21 37.83 11.46
N ALA A 598 -29.13 37.04 11.34
CA ALA A 598 -28.89 36.19 10.16
C ALA A 598 -29.49 34.78 10.30
N LYS A 599 -29.73 34.32 11.53
CA LYS A 599 -30.00 32.91 11.83
C LYS A 599 -31.45 32.47 11.59
N THR A 600 -32.40 33.41 11.56
CA THR A 600 -33.83 33.17 11.29
C THR A 600 -34.19 33.08 9.81
N LEU A 601 -33.24 33.28 8.89
CA LEU A 601 -33.46 33.29 7.44
C LEU A 601 -32.68 32.19 6.67
N LEU A 602 -31.81 31.43 7.36
CA LEU A 602 -30.88 30.48 6.73
C LEU A 602 -30.67 29.17 7.53
N ASP A 603 -31.58 28.81 8.45
CA ASP A 603 -31.54 27.52 9.14
C ASP A 603 -32.27 26.44 8.32
N ASP A 604 -31.56 25.89 7.32
CA ASP A 604 -31.94 24.66 6.61
C ASP A 604 -30.97 23.54 7.02
N SER A 605 -31.04 23.14 8.29
CA SER A 605 -30.14 22.17 8.94
C SER A 605 -30.38 20.70 8.55
N SER A 606 -30.81 20.47 7.31
CA SER A 606 -31.00 19.16 6.68
C SER A 606 -29.91 18.83 5.63
N ILE A 607 -29.90 17.60 5.10
CA ILE A 607 -28.99 17.13 4.02
C ILE A 607 -27.50 17.02 4.50
N PHE A 608 -26.58 16.41 3.72
CA PHE A 608 -25.26 15.93 4.22
C PHE A 608 -24.00 16.58 3.60
N ASN A 609 -22.90 16.57 4.37
CA ASN A 609 -21.53 16.84 3.89
C ASN A 609 -20.89 15.56 3.31
N TRP A 610 -20.08 15.66 2.25
CA TRP A 610 -19.72 14.57 1.33
C TRP A 610 -18.21 14.56 0.94
N THR A 611 -17.35 13.62 1.40
CA THR A 611 -16.34 12.92 0.52
C THR A 611 -15.46 11.76 1.07
N ARG A 612 -15.15 10.85 0.12
CA ARG A 612 -13.97 9.94 0.02
C ARG A 612 -12.68 10.65 -0.44
N GLN A 613 -11.55 9.94 -0.44
CA GLN A 613 -10.79 9.68 -1.69
C GLN A 613 -10.05 8.31 -1.64
N GLU A 614 -9.58 7.80 -2.79
CA GLU A 614 -8.92 6.48 -3.01
C GLU A 614 -7.39 6.56 -3.26
N GLU A 615 -6.69 5.41 -3.43
CA GLU A 615 -5.28 5.24 -3.87
C GLU A 615 -4.94 3.80 -4.36
N GLU A 616 -3.74 3.57 -4.92
CA GLU A 616 -3.26 2.37 -5.68
C GLU A 616 -1.86 1.85 -5.21
N ASP A 617 -1.41 0.65 -5.68
CA ASP A 617 -0.06 0.02 -5.48
C ASP A 617 0.26 -1.12 -6.51
N PHE A 618 1.50 -1.69 -6.49
CA PHE A 618 2.07 -2.71 -7.43
C PHE A 618 3.27 -3.49 -6.81
N GLU A 619 3.88 -4.62 -7.26
CA GLU A 619 3.54 -5.80 -8.13
C GLU A 619 4.75 -6.80 -8.25
N SER A 620 4.53 -8.09 -8.65
CA SER A 620 5.43 -8.95 -9.49
C SER A 620 4.81 -10.30 -9.91
N ASN A 621 5.17 -11.05 -10.98
CA ASN A 621 5.96 -10.86 -12.22
C ASN A 621 5.07 -11.10 -13.51
N SER A 622 5.64 -11.48 -14.67
CA SER A 622 5.02 -11.43 -16.03
C SER A 622 4.04 -12.55 -16.43
N ASP A 623 2.83 -12.14 -16.85
CA ASP A 623 2.11 -12.80 -17.95
C ASP A 623 2.72 -12.30 -19.28
N GLU A 624 2.96 -13.18 -20.27
CA GLU A 624 3.55 -12.76 -21.56
C GLU A 624 2.47 -12.16 -22.48
N GLU A 625 2.44 -10.83 -22.63
CA GLU A 625 1.70 -10.16 -23.71
C GLU A 625 2.46 -10.39 -25.03
N LEU A 626 2.08 -11.47 -25.72
CA LEU A 626 2.73 -11.92 -26.95
C LEU A 626 2.48 -10.93 -28.09
N LEU A 627 3.58 -10.28 -28.50
CA LEU A 627 3.61 -9.17 -29.42
C LEU A 627 4.26 -9.57 -30.74
N TYR A 628 3.62 -9.23 -31.86
CA TYR A 628 4.12 -9.48 -33.21
C TYR A 628 4.11 -8.22 -34.04
N LEU A 629 5.11 -8.10 -34.91
CA LEU A 629 5.36 -6.91 -35.72
C LEU A 629 5.49 -7.32 -37.19
N LEU A 630 4.62 -6.75 -38.00
CA LEU A 630 4.55 -6.98 -39.45
C LEU A 630 4.92 -5.70 -40.17
N ASP A 631 5.53 -5.77 -41.34
CA ASP A 631 5.66 -4.60 -42.21
C ASP A 631 4.30 -4.19 -42.85
N LYS A 632 4.30 -3.11 -43.64
CA LYS A 632 3.09 -2.66 -44.37
C LYS A 632 2.65 -3.64 -45.46
N GLU A 633 3.50 -4.54 -45.90
CA GLU A 633 3.17 -5.55 -46.92
C GLU A 633 2.59 -6.83 -46.28
N GLY A 634 2.75 -7.02 -44.97
CA GLY A 634 2.29 -8.17 -44.20
C GLY A 634 3.36 -9.21 -43.91
N THR A 635 4.63 -8.92 -44.16
CA THR A 635 5.76 -9.82 -43.86
C THR A 635 6.16 -9.69 -42.39
N VAL A 636 6.46 -10.83 -41.74
CA VAL A 636 6.91 -10.86 -40.33
C VAL A 636 8.33 -10.32 -40.23
N SER A 637 8.56 -9.28 -39.42
CA SER A 637 9.87 -8.68 -39.25
C SER A 637 10.68 -9.31 -38.11
N THR A 638 11.20 -10.53 -38.33
CA THR A 638 12.28 -11.07 -37.48
C THR A 638 13.56 -10.27 -37.72
N ALA A 639 14.15 -9.68 -36.68
CA ALA A 639 15.32 -8.81 -36.79
C ALA A 639 16.53 -9.55 -37.41
N SER A 640 16.82 -9.26 -38.68
CA SER A 640 17.92 -9.87 -39.44
C SER A 640 19.27 -9.35 -38.95
N ALA A 641 20.10 -10.24 -38.39
CA ALA A 641 21.48 -9.93 -38.06
C ALA A 641 22.35 -9.90 -39.33
N SER A 642 23.08 -8.81 -39.54
CA SER A 642 24.14 -8.68 -40.54
C SER A 642 25.48 -8.47 -39.83
N ASP A 643 26.36 -9.47 -39.95
CA ASP A 643 27.80 -9.43 -39.63
C ASP A 643 28.17 -9.23 -38.13
N THR A 644 29.16 -9.92 -37.53
CA THR A 644 30.17 -10.86 -38.08
C THR A 644 30.66 -11.88 -37.03
N GLU A 645 31.37 -12.91 -37.51
CA GLU A 645 32.36 -13.78 -36.83
C GLU A 645 31.97 -15.01 -35.97
N TYR A 646 32.50 -16.15 -36.46
CA TYR A 646 32.89 -17.43 -35.82
C TYR A 646 31.88 -18.56 -35.50
N TYR A 647 32.39 -19.77 -35.74
CA TYR A 647 31.78 -21.13 -35.78
C TYR A 647 32.60 -22.07 -34.84
N PRO A 648 32.21 -23.32 -34.48
CA PRO A 648 31.56 -24.35 -35.33
C PRO A 648 30.40 -25.20 -34.70
N ILE A 649 29.29 -25.42 -35.43
CA ILE A 649 28.93 -26.62 -36.24
C ILE A 649 28.57 -27.90 -35.45
N GLU A 650 27.30 -28.33 -35.51
CA GLU A 650 26.94 -29.56 -36.24
C GLU A 650 25.52 -29.58 -36.87
N ARG A 651 25.48 -29.96 -38.15
CA ARG A 651 24.40 -30.59 -38.94
C ARG A 651 22.93 -30.20 -38.73
N LYS A 652 22.49 -29.19 -39.51
CA LYS A 652 21.07 -29.03 -39.91
C LYS A 652 20.57 -30.22 -40.76
N ARG A 653 19.31 -30.63 -40.58
CA ARG A 653 18.49 -31.19 -41.69
C ARG A 653 17.73 -30.05 -42.38
N LYS A 654 17.19 -30.30 -43.59
CA LYS A 654 16.27 -29.37 -44.27
C LYS A 654 14.83 -29.72 -43.89
N GLY A 655 14.03 -28.71 -43.57
CA GLY A 655 12.72 -28.85 -42.93
C GLY A 655 12.77 -28.24 -41.52
N ASP A 656 11.75 -27.45 -41.20
CA ASP A 656 11.33 -26.99 -39.88
C ASP A 656 12.40 -26.38 -38.96
N ALA A 657 12.51 -25.05 -39.05
CA ALA A 657 13.08 -24.20 -38.00
C ALA A 657 12.31 -22.87 -37.97
N LEU A 658 11.12 -22.87 -37.36
CA LEU A 658 10.47 -21.63 -36.91
C LEU A 658 11.44 -20.89 -36.00
N ALA A 659 11.63 -19.59 -36.22
CA ALA A 659 12.47 -18.78 -35.34
C ALA A 659 11.86 -18.78 -33.93
N LEU A 660 12.67 -19.10 -32.92
CA LEU A 660 12.23 -19.05 -31.52
C LEU A 660 11.93 -17.60 -31.11
N PRO A 661 10.87 -17.34 -30.34
CA PRO A 661 10.57 -15.99 -29.85
C PRO A 661 11.67 -15.49 -28.90
N LEU A 662 12.03 -14.21 -29.05
CA LEU A 662 12.81 -13.50 -28.04
C LEU A 662 11.90 -13.19 -26.85
N LYS A 663 12.14 -13.84 -25.72
CA LYS A 663 11.45 -13.54 -24.47
C LYS A 663 12.05 -12.31 -23.82
N VAL A 664 11.21 -11.40 -23.34
CA VAL A 664 11.62 -10.20 -22.59
C VAL A 664 10.85 -10.18 -21.28
N PRO A 665 11.50 -10.19 -20.11
CA PRO A 665 10.80 -10.12 -18.84
C PRO A 665 10.01 -8.81 -18.76
N ASN A 666 8.68 -8.89 -18.61
CA ASN A 666 7.88 -7.68 -18.42
C ASN A 666 8.04 -7.14 -16.99
N ALA A 667 9.20 -6.52 -16.74
CA ALA A 667 9.52 -5.81 -15.50
C ALA A 667 10.64 -4.77 -15.65
N ILE A 668 10.57 -3.77 -14.79
CA ILE A 668 11.68 -2.94 -14.32
C ILE A 668 12.20 -3.54 -13.01
N VAL A 669 13.29 -4.29 -13.09
CA VAL A 669 13.92 -4.96 -11.95
C VAL A 669 15.04 -4.07 -11.39
N ARG A 670 15.18 -4.02 -10.06
CA ARG A 670 16.22 -3.25 -9.38
C ARG A 670 17.00 -4.14 -8.41
N SER A 671 18.27 -4.39 -8.71
CA SER A 671 19.17 -5.07 -7.76
C SER A 671 19.36 -4.23 -6.49
N LYS A 672 19.10 -4.82 -5.33
CA LYS A 672 19.39 -4.21 -4.02
C LYS A 672 20.90 -4.01 -3.82
N THR A 673 21.72 -4.88 -4.39
CA THR A 673 23.19 -4.86 -4.35
C THR A 673 23.78 -3.75 -5.22
N ASN A 674 23.38 -3.66 -6.49
CA ASN A 674 23.98 -2.70 -7.43
C ASN A 674 23.20 -1.37 -7.51
N LYS A 675 21.95 -1.33 -7.04
CA LYS A 675 21.00 -0.19 -7.16
C LYS A 675 20.65 0.25 -8.58
N GLN A 676 21.28 -0.33 -9.59
CA GLN A 676 20.94 -0.25 -11.01
C GLN A 676 19.51 -0.76 -11.24
N ASN A 677 18.80 -0.08 -12.13
CA ASN A 677 17.54 -0.56 -12.69
C ASN A 677 17.86 -1.26 -14.01
N TYR A 678 17.30 -2.44 -14.21
CA TYR A 678 17.26 -3.18 -15.46
C TYR A 678 15.82 -3.11 -15.98
N ILE A 679 15.63 -2.83 -17.26
CA ILE A 679 14.31 -2.67 -17.89
C ILE A 679 14.23 -3.68 -19.03
N GLY A 680 13.26 -4.60 -18.98
CA GLY A 680 13.05 -5.59 -20.03
C GLY A 680 14.31 -6.41 -20.33
N ASP A 681 14.81 -6.25 -21.56
CA ASP A 681 15.99 -6.93 -22.12
C ASP A 681 17.26 -6.78 -21.25
N GLN A 682 17.40 -5.67 -20.52
CA GLN A 682 18.57 -5.49 -19.64
C GLN A 682 18.63 -6.49 -18.48
N PHE A 683 17.57 -7.26 -18.21
CA PHE A 683 17.63 -8.25 -17.15
C PHE A 683 18.65 -9.36 -17.44
N GLU A 684 19.01 -9.59 -18.71
CA GLU A 684 20.12 -10.48 -19.09
C GLU A 684 21.51 -9.90 -18.72
N GLU A 685 21.63 -8.57 -18.57
CA GLU A 685 22.84 -7.90 -18.05
C GLU A 685 23.03 -8.10 -16.52
N CYS A 686 22.08 -8.76 -15.84
CA CYS A 686 22.04 -8.85 -14.38
C CYS A 686 22.87 -10.03 -13.85
N ASN A 687 24.15 -9.80 -13.55
CA ASN A 687 25.05 -10.82 -12.99
C ASN A 687 24.78 -11.20 -11.52
N ASP A 688 23.94 -10.46 -10.80
CA ASP A 688 23.59 -10.69 -9.40
C ASP A 688 22.08 -10.79 -9.25
N PHE A 689 21.58 -12.02 -9.05
CA PHE A 689 20.17 -12.32 -8.88
C PHE A 689 19.70 -12.26 -7.41
N SER A 690 20.56 -11.83 -6.48
CA SER A 690 20.20 -11.72 -5.06
C SER A 690 19.37 -10.46 -4.75
N SER A 691 18.36 -10.63 -3.90
CA SER A 691 17.48 -9.59 -3.35
C SER A 691 16.98 -8.58 -4.41
N LEU A 692 16.42 -9.07 -5.51
CA LEU A 692 15.90 -8.26 -6.61
C LEU A 692 14.54 -7.64 -6.26
N TYR A 693 14.42 -6.31 -6.40
CA TYR A 693 13.13 -5.60 -6.26
C TYR A 693 12.47 -5.42 -7.61
N TYR A 694 11.25 -5.94 -7.77
CA TYR A 694 10.50 -5.90 -9.03
C TYR A 694 9.50 -4.73 -9.07
N ARG A 695 9.31 -4.14 -10.25
CA ARG A 695 8.23 -3.21 -10.62
C ARG A 695 7.77 -3.58 -12.03
N LEU A 696 6.47 -3.66 -12.26
CA LEU A 696 5.88 -4.08 -13.54
C LEU A 696 4.42 -3.59 -13.57
N PRO A 697 3.63 -3.88 -14.62
CA PRO A 697 2.39 -3.16 -14.86
C PRO A 697 1.08 -3.98 -14.88
N PHE A 698 1.10 -5.28 -14.60
CA PHE A 698 -0.05 -6.19 -14.59
C PHE A 698 -0.49 -6.66 -13.17
N GLU A 699 -1.37 -5.89 -12.54
CA GLU A 699 -2.06 -6.29 -11.31
C GLU A 699 -3.08 -7.41 -11.59
N LYS A 700 -2.80 -8.63 -11.10
CA LYS A 700 -3.69 -9.83 -11.23
C LYS A 700 -4.02 -10.19 -12.69
N GLY A 701 -3.08 -9.91 -13.59
CA GLY A 701 -3.23 -10.09 -15.03
C GLY A 701 -4.14 -9.06 -15.70
N TYR A 702 -4.25 -7.84 -15.13
CA TYR A 702 -4.85 -6.67 -15.77
C TYR A 702 -3.82 -5.53 -15.82
N LEU A 703 -3.65 -4.89 -16.98
CA LEU A 703 -2.72 -3.77 -17.11
C LEU A 703 -3.23 -2.55 -16.32
N VAL A 704 -2.45 -2.11 -15.33
CA VAL A 704 -2.75 -0.93 -14.50
C VAL A 704 -1.69 0.16 -14.65
N ASN A 705 -0.43 -0.17 -14.97
CA ASN A 705 0.65 0.84 -14.99
C ASN A 705 1.32 1.09 -16.35
N TRP A 706 0.74 1.99 -17.15
CA TRP A 706 1.38 2.50 -18.36
C TRP A 706 2.69 3.28 -18.11
N GLU A 707 2.96 3.81 -16.91
CA GLU A 707 4.27 4.43 -16.61
C GLU A 707 5.42 3.40 -16.51
N ILE A 708 5.08 2.10 -16.37
CA ILE A 708 6.07 1.01 -16.29
C ILE A 708 6.09 0.18 -17.59
N GLU A 709 4.92 -0.08 -18.20
CA GLU A 709 4.82 -0.82 -19.46
C GLU A 709 5.49 -0.08 -20.63
N LYS A 710 5.22 1.24 -20.74
CA LYS A 710 5.73 2.05 -21.83
C LYS A 710 7.27 2.10 -21.90
N PRO A 711 8.03 2.29 -20.80
CA PRO A 711 9.50 2.11 -20.82
C PRO A 711 9.99 0.74 -21.29
N ILE A 712 9.20 -0.33 -21.11
CA ILE A 712 9.55 -1.69 -21.55
C ILE A 712 9.27 -1.81 -23.05
N TRP A 713 8.07 -1.42 -23.52
CA TRP A 713 7.73 -1.35 -24.95
C TRP A 713 8.70 -0.48 -25.75
N ASP A 714 9.08 0.69 -25.21
CA ASP A 714 10.08 1.57 -25.80
C ASP A 714 11.42 0.84 -26.08
N ARG A 715 11.85 -0.04 -25.18
CA ARG A 715 13.07 -0.84 -25.37
C ARG A 715 12.85 -2.03 -26.29
N VAL A 716 11.71 -2.72 -26.20
CA VAL A 716 11.37 -3.82 -27.12
C VAL A 716 11.40 -3.30 -28.56
N PHE A 717 10.73 -2.19 -28.86
CA PHE A 717 10.66 -1.65 -30.22
C PHE A 717 12.01 -1.08 -30.71
N LYS A 718 12.78 -0.39 -29.85
CA LYS A 718 14.01 0.32 -30.26
C LYS A 718 15.26 -0.56 -30.23
N ASN A 719 15.38 -1.45 -29.25
CA ASN A 719 16.61 -2.20 -28.99
C ASN A 719 16.49 -3.67 -29.41
N VAL A 720 15.37 -4.33 -29.11
CA VAL A 720 15.18 -5.77 -29.34
C VAL A 720 14.76 -6.04 -30.79
N THR A 721 13.63 -5.47 -31.22
CA THR A 721 13.08 -5.70 -32.58
C THR A 721 13.55 -4.65 -33.59
N LYS A 722 14.00 -3.47 -33.13
CA LYS A 722 14.63 -2.39 -33.92
C LYS A 722 13.74 -1.86 -35.05
N ILE A 723 12.43 -1.79 -34.80
CA ILE A 723 11.42 -1.33 -35.77
C ILE A 723 11.07 0.17 -35.60
N ASN A 724 10.42 0.73 -36.63
CA ASN A 724 9.64 1.95 -36.49
C ASN A 724 8.14 1.60 -36.39
N PRO A 725 7.48 1.80 -35.24
CA PRO A 725 6.04 1.52 -35.06
C PRO A 725 5.15 2.01 -36.20
N LYS A 726 5.40 3.24 -36.70
CA LYS A 726 4.64 3.88 -37.79
C LYS A 726 4.64 3.11 -39.11
N ASP A 727 5.65 2.25 -39.30
CA ASP A 727 5.80 1.44 -40.50
C ASP A 727 5.39 -0.02 -40.31
N THR A 728 4.83 -0.35 -39.14
CA THR A 728 4.47 -1.71 -38.76
C THR A 728 3.02 -1.90 -38.33
N GLN A 729 2.55 -3.14 -38.42
CA GLN A 729 1.28 -3.63 -37.88
C GLN A 729 1.55 -4.43 -36.61
N LEU A 730 0.69 -4.27 -35.60
CA LEU A 730 0.85 -4.87 -34.27
C LEU A 730 -0.21 -5.95 -34.02
N LEU A 731 0.20 -7.21 -33.86
CA LEU A 731 -0.66 -8.23 -33.23
C LEU A 731 -0.32 -8.31 -31.74
N ILE A 732 -1.34 -8.30 -30.88
CA ILE A 732 -1.18 -8.28 -29.43
C ILE A 732 -2.22 -9.19 -28.73
N THR A 733 -1.88 -9.73 -27.56
CA THR A 733 -2.73 -10.68 -26.82
C THR A 733 -3.22 -10.11 -25.48
N GLU A 734 -4.52 -10.22 -25.20
CA GLU A 734 -5.10 -9.76 -23.93
C GLU A 734 -5.88 -10.85 -23.17
N PRO A 735 -6.13 -10.67 -21.85
CA PRO A 735 -6.93 -11.60 -21.05
C PRO A 735 -8.38 -11.72 -21.51
N CYS A 736 -9.01 -12.86 -21.17
CA CYS A 736 -10.45 -13.03 -21.34
C CYS A 736 -11.24 -12.00 -20.53
N PHE A 737 -12.26 -11.38 -21.14
CA PHE A 737 -13.11 -10.37 -20.52
C PHE A 737 -12.30 -9.21 -19.89
N ASN A 738 -11.37 -8.65 -20.66
CA ASN A 738 -10.62 -7.47 -20.25
C ASN A 738 -11.54 -6.26 -20.07
N LEU A 739 -11.20 -5.36 -19.14
CA LEU A 739 -12.06 -4.21 -18.81
C LEU A 739 -12.04 -3.18 -19.95
N PRO A 740 -13.20 -2.72 -20.48
CA PRO A 740 -13.23 -1.80 -21.63
C PRO A 740 -12.40 -0.51 -21.47
N VAL A 741 -12.24 0.01 -20.26
CA VAL A 741 -11.38 1.18 -19.97
C VAL A 741 -9.88 0.87 -20.16
N ILE A 742 -9.45 -0.36 -19.85
CA ILE A 742 -8.09 -0.84 -20.14
C ILE A 742 -7.95 -1.03 -21.66
N GLN A 743 -8.95 -1.64 -22.31
CA GLN A 743 -8.98 -1.83 -23.76
C GLN A 743 -8.87 -0.49 -24.53
N GLU A 744 -9.60 0.55 -24.10
CA GLU A 744 -9.52 1.91 -24.66
C GLU A 744 -8.15 2.55 -24.42
N SER A 745 -7.52 2.28 -23.27
CA SER A 745 -6.16 2.75 -22.97
C SER A 745 -5.10 2.11 -23.89
N TYR A 746 -5.23 0.81 -24.20
CA TYR A 746 -4.41 0.13 -25.20
C TYR A 746 -4.55 0.78 -26.58
N ASP A 747 -5.78 0.98 -27.05
CA ASP A 747 -6.03 1.57 -28.37
C ASP A 747 -5.40 2.96 -28.50
N GLN A 748 -5.53 3.80 -27.46
CA GLN A 748 -4.93 5.13 -27.42
C GLN A 748 -3.39 5.07 -27.51
N ILE A 749 -2.73 4.26 -26.67
CA ILE A 749 -1.25 4.16 -26.68
C ILE A 749 -0.74 3.62 -28.02
N ILE A 750 -1.44 2.64 -28.61
CA ILE A 750 -1.07 2.02 -29.89
C ILE A 750 -1.24 2.99 -31.08
N PHE A 751 -2.38 3.68 -31.18
CA PHE A 751 -2.72 4.49 -32.36
C PHE A 751 -2.41 5.98 -32.24
N GLU A 752 -2.44 6.58 -31.05
CA GLU A 752 -2.17 8.01 -30.87
C GLU A 752 -0.70 8.27 -30.56
N GLU A 753 -0.08 7.48 -29.69
CA GLU A 753 1.28 7.72 -29.21
C GLU A 753 2.37 6.96 -30.00
N TYR A 754 2.24 5.63 -30.15
CA TYR A 754 3.16 4.87 -31.01
C TYR A 754 2.83 5.00 -32.51
N GLU A 755 1.62 5.44 -32.85
CA GLU A 755 1.15 5.64 -34.23
C GLU A 755 1.25 4.41 -35.14
N PHE A 756 1.08 3.20 -34.59
CA PHE A 756 1.11 1.94 -35.37
C PHE A 756 0.15 1.98 -36.57
N ALA A 757 0.56 1.40 -37.70
CA ALA A 757 -0.21 1.49 -38.95
C ALA A 757 -1.56 0.75 -38.88
N SER A 758 -1.57 -0.39 -38.20
CA SER A 758 -2.77 -1.14 -37.83
C SER A 758 -2.51 -2.03 -36.62
N CYS A 759 -3.56 -2.48 -35.93
CA CYS A 759 -3.46 -3.41 -34.81
C CYS A 759 -4.52 -4.52 -34.90
N TYR A 760 -4.23 -5.71 -34.39
CA TYR A 760 -5.20 -6.76 -34.07
C TYR A 760 -4.96 -7.27 -32.64
N ARG A 761 -6.02 -7.23 -31.82
CA ARG A 761 -6.01 -7.67 -30.42
C ARG A 761 -6.94 -8.85 -30.22
N THR A 762 -6.46 -9.89 -29.55
CA THR A 762 -7.16 -11.18 -29.40
C THR A 762 -6.71 -11.90 -28.11
N MET A 763 -7.27 -13.07 -27.80
CA MET A 763 -6.91 -13.84 -26.59
C MET A 763 -5.79 -14.84 -26.90
N SER A 764 -4.84 -15.04 -25.97
CA SER A 764 -3.74 -16.05 -26.11
C SER A 764 -4.26 -17.41 -26.63
N PRO A 765 -5.28 -18.05 -26.01
CA PRO A 765 -5.77 -19.35 -26.46
C PRO A 765 -6.43 -19.34 -27.84
N GLN A 766 -6.90 -18.20 -28.32
CA GLN A 766 -7.48 -18.10 -29.67
C GLN A 766 -6.38 -18.18 -30.74
N LEU A 767 -5.15 -17.74 -30.44
CA LEU A 767 -4.02 -17.90 -31.36
C LEU A 767 -3.60 -19.36 -31.51
N CYS A 768 -3.64 -20.14 -30.43
CA CYS A 768 -3.30 -21.56 -30.41
C CYS A 768 -4.06 -22.41 -31.46
N LEU A 769 -5.25 -21.95 -31.90
CA LEU A 769 -6.08 -22.63 -32.89
C LEU A 769 -5.55 -22.55 -34.33
N PHE A 770 -4.59 -21.66 -34.61
CA PHE A 770 -3.95 -21.53 -35.92
C PHE A 770 -2.69 -22.41 -36.06
N ASN A 771 -2.34 -23.18 -35.03
CA ASN A 771 -1.32 -24.23 -35.11
C ASN A 771 -1.86 -25.50 -35.76
N GLU A 772 -0.96 -26.42 -36.14
CA GLU A 772 -1.32 -27.73 -36.71
C GLU A 772 -1.90 -28.65 -35.61
N LEU A 773 -3.22 -28.61 -35.43
CA LEU A 773 -3.89 -29.36 -34.36
C LEU A 773 -4.05 -30.85 -34.65
N GLY A 774 -4.16 -31.26 -35.92
CA GLY A 774 -4.41 -32.65 -36.30
C GLY A 774 -3.27 -33.57 -35.86
N GLY A 775 -2.03 -33.21 -36.22
CA GLY A 775 -0.85 -33.98 -35.83
C GLY A 775 -0.60 -34.09 -34.33
N LEU A 776 -1.08 -33.13 -33.52
CA LEU A 776 -0.98 -33.19 -32.06
C LEU A 776 -1.79 -34.36 -31.46
N PHE A 777 -2.96 -34.66 -32.04
CA PHE A 777 -3.81 -35.78 -31.62
C PHE A 777 -3.53 -37.09 -32.39
N GLY A 778 -2.52 -37.09 -33.29
CA GLY A 778 -2.23 -38.21 -34.20
C GLY A 778 -3.24 -38.36 -35.35
N ASP A 779 -4.12 -37.38 -35.54
CA ASP A 779 -5.05 -37.32 -36.65
C ASP A 779 -4.34 -36.86 -37.95
N LYS A 780 -5.07 -36.77 -39.06
CA LYS A 780 -4.46 -36.36 -40.34
C LYS A 780 -3.96 -34.93 -40.27
N ILE A 781 -2.71 -34.70 -40.69
CA ILE A 781 -2.09 -33.37 -40.77
C ILE A 781 -3.00 -32.41 -41.54
N GLY A 782 -3.29 -31.25 -40.94
CA GLY A 782 -4.18 -30.24 -41.51
C GLY A 782 -5.67 -30.52 -41.32
N SER A 783 -6.07 -31.57 -40.58
CA SER A 783 -7.43 -31.66 -40.05
C SER A 783 -7.58 -30.71 -38.85
N ILE A 784 -8.59 -29.84 -38.92
CA ILE A 784 -8.91 -28.88 -37.86
C ILE A 784 -10.13 -29.43 -37.10
N PRO A 785 -10.01 -29.71 -35.79
CA PRO A 785 -11.13 -30.21 -35.00
C PRO A 785 -12.25 -29.16 -34.91
N ASP A 786 -13.49 -29.63 -35.11
CA ASP A 786 -14.70 -28.80 -35.12
C ASP A 786 -15.03 -28.23 -33.73
N CYS A 787 -14.54 -28.89 -32.66
CA CYS A 787 -14.60 -28.46 -31.26
C CYS A 787 -13.23 -28.69 -30.60
N THR A 788 -12.77 -27.73 -29.79
CA THR A 788 -11.49 -27.82 -29.06
C THR A 788 -11.65 -27.22 -27.67
N LEU A 789 -11.08 -27.84 -26.63
CA LEU A 789 -10.99 -27.25 -25.30
C LEU A 789 -9.55 -26.86 -25.01
N ILE A 790 -9.28 -25.58 -24.75
CA ILE A 790 -7.92 -25.11 -24.40
C ILE A 790 -7.87 -24.72 -22.94
N VAL A 791 -6.85 -25.23 -22.24
CA VAL A 791 -6.56 -24.96 -20.82
C VAL A 791 -5.23 -24.21 -20.76
N ASP A 792 -5.30 -22.89 -20.63
CA ASP A 792 -4.15 -21.99 -20.58
C ASP A 792 -3.79 -21.66 -19.13
N SER A 793 -2.74 -22.30 -18.61
CA SER A 793 -2.29 -22.15 -17.22
C SER A 793 -1.03 -21.29 -17.16
N GLY A 794 -1.26 -19.97 -17.10
CA GLY A 794 -0.25 -18.92 -17.11
C GLY A 794 0.27 -18.51 -15.73
N TYR A 795 0.78 -17.28 -15.66
CA TYR A 795 1.47 -16.79 -14.48
C TYR A 795 0.49 -16.23 -13.42
N SER A 796 -0.47 -15.37 -13.80
CA SER A 796 -1.47 -14.81 -12.88
C SER A 796 -2.71 -15.70 -12.67
N PHE A 797 -3.07 -16.54 -13.63
CA PHE A 797 -4.34 -17.28 -13.65
C PHE A 797 -4.28 -18.54 -14.52
N THR A 798 -5.34 -19.36 -14.45
CA THR A 798 -5.61 -20.44 -15.41
C THR A 798 -6.96 -20.20 -16.08
N HIS A 799 -7.02 -20.21 -17.41
CA HIS A 799 -8.24 -20.12 -18.21
C HIS A 799 -8.58 -21.45 -18.86
N ILE A 800 -9.88 -21.75 -18.95
CA ILE A 800 -10.42 -22.92 -19.63
C ILE A 800 -11.43 -22.40 -20.64
N ILE A 801 -11.18 -22.64 -21.92
CA ILE A 801 -11.92 -22.02 -23.04
C ILE A 801 -12.35 -23.11 -24.03
N PRO A 802 -13.64 -23.48 -24.05
CA PRO A 802 -14.19 -24.30 -25.12
C PRO A 802 -14.41 -23.47 -26.39
N PHE A 803 -14.02 -24.01 -27.53
CA PHE A 803 -14.20 -23.43 -28.86
C PHE A 803 -15.06 -24.35 -29.75
N LEU A 804 -15.88 -23.75 -30.60
CA LEU A 804 -16.67 -24.39 -31.65
C LEU A 804 -16.38 -23.67 -32.97
N LYS A 805 -15.86 -24.39 -33.97
CA LYS A 805 -15.51 -23.87 -35.31
C LYS A 805 -14.67 -22.58 -35.25
N GLY A 806 -13.62 -22.61 -34.42
CA GLY A 806 -12.70 -21.48 -34.19
C GLY A 806 -13.25 -20.34 -33.32
N LYS A 807 -14.50 -20.43 -32.83
CA LYS A 807 -15.14 -19.37 -32.02
C LYS A 807 -15.30 -19.79 -30.56
N PRO A 808 -14.95 -18.95 -29.58
CA PRO A 808 -15.06 -19.28 -28.16
C PRO A 808 -16.52 -19.37 -27.70
N ILE A 809 -16.87 -20.40 -26.94
CA ILE A 809 -18.20 -20.60 -26.36
C ILE A 809 -18.26 -19.87 -25.02
N ILE A 810 -18.58 -18.57 -25.07
CA ILE A 810 -18.60 -17.61 -23.92
C ILE A 810 -19.08 -18.24 -22.60
N LYS A 811 -20.23 -18.92 -22.61
CA LYS A 811 -20.87 -19.49 -21.40
C LYS A 811 -20.07 -20.63 -20.75
N GLY A 812 -19.23 -21.33 -21.53
CA GLY A 812 -18.38 -22.42 -21.05
C GLY A 812 -17.02 -21.97 -20.52
N ILE A 813 -16.66 -20.68 -20.65
CA ILE A 813 -15.35 -20.18 -20.21
C ILE A 813 -15.25 -20.15 -18.69
N ARG A 814 -14.16 -20.65 -18.14
CA ARG A 814 -13.82 -20.54 -16.70
C ARG A 814 -12.46 -19.87 -16.52
N ARG A 815 -12.32 -19.12 -15.43
CA ARG A 815 -11.07 -18.52 -14.95
C ARG A 815 -10.86 -18.95 -13.51
N ILE A 816 -9.76 -19.63 -13.24
CA ILE A 816 -9.28 -19.95 -11.89
C ILE A 816 -8.24 -18.89 -11.53
N ASN A 817 -8.36 -18.25 -10.37
CA ASN A 817 -7.40 -17.23 -9.92
C ASN A 817 -6.16 -17.85 -9.23
N VAL A 818 -5.68 -18.95 -9.82
CA VAL A 818 -4.48 -19.71 -9.42
C VAL A 818 -3.58 -19.79 -10.66
N GLY A 819 -2.28 -19.55 -10.46
CA GLY A 819 -1.25 -19.57 -11.50
C GLY A 819 0.14 -19.47 -10.87
N GLY A 820 1.19 -19.47 -11.71
CA GLY A 820 2.60 -19.53 -11.27
C GLY A 820 2.99 -18.51 -10.19
N LYS A 821 2.41 -17.30 -10.20
CA LYS A 821 2.59 -16.25 -9.17
C LYS A 821 2.27 -16.71 -7.76
N LEU A 822 1.14 -17.40 -7.61
CA LEU A 822 0.67 -17.91 -6.32
C LEU A 822 1.55 -19.06 -5.84
N LEU A 823 1.95 -19.96 -6.74
CA LEU A 823 2.86 -21.07 -6.43
C LEU A 823 4.23 -20.57 -5.94
N THR A 824 4.84 -19.60 -6.65
CA THR A 824 6.12 -18.99 -6.25
C THR A 824 6.00 -18.21 -4.93
N ASN A 825 4.86 -17.57 -4.67
CA ASN A 825 4.62 -16.88 -3.39
C ASN A 825 4.44 -17.86 -2.21
N HIS A 826 3.64 -18.90 -2.36
CA HIS A 826 3.45 -19.87 -1.29
C HIS A 826 4.71 -20.72 -1.04
N LEU A 827 5.47 -21.05 -2.09
CA LEU A 827 6.78 -21.69 -1.94
C LEU A 827 7.77 -20.81 -1.15
N LYS A 828 7.79 -19.48 -1.38
CA LYS A 828 8.58 -18.56 -0.54
C LYS A 828 8.18 -18.65 0.93
N GLU A 829 6.89 -18.63 1.24
CA GLU A 829 6.39 -18.72 2.62
C GLU A 829 6.80 -20.04 3.29
N VAL A 830 6.58 -21.18 2.62
CA VAL A 830 6.90 -22.51 3.15
C VAL A 830 8.41 -22.71 3.34
N VAL A 831 9.23 -22.32 2.35
CA VAL A 831 10.71 -22.39 2.47
C VAL A 831 11.24 -21.45 3.55
N SER A 832 10.68 -20.24 3.66
CA SER A 832 11.09 -19.25 4.67
C SER A 832 10.70 -19.64 6.09
N PHE A 833 9.62 -20.41 6.26
CA PHE A 833 9.23 -20.98 7.55
C PHE A 833 10.08 -22.21 7.94
N ARG A 834 10.52 -23.02 6.96
CA ARG A 834 11.21 -24.30 7.21
C ARG A 834 12.74 -24.25 7.20
N HIS A 835 13.36 -23.36 6.41
CA HIS A 835 14.80 -23.40 6.12
C HIS A 835 15.49 -22.05 6.30
N TYR A 836 15.37 -21.15 5.32
CA TYR A 836 16.06 -19.87 5.25
C TYR A 836 15.06 -18.82 4.76
N ASP A 837 15.10 -17.60 5.29
CA ASP A 837 14.27 -16.49 4.80
C ASP A 837 14.63 -16.17 3.34
N MET A 838 13.75 -16.61 2.43
CA MET A 838 13.84 -16.42 0.98
C MET A 838 12.76 -15.47 0.47
N MET A 839 12.11 -14.69 1.36
CA MET A 839 11.03 -13.77 0.98
C MET A 839 11.52 -12.65 0.05
N GLU A 840 12.79 -12.23 0.18
CA GLU A 840 13.45 -11.28 -0.73
C GLU A 840 13.94 -11.93 -2.05
N GLU A 841 14.03 -13.27 -2.12
CA GLU A 841 14.78 -14.02 -3.13
C GLU A 841 13.88 -14.67 -4.19
N THR A 842 12.97 -13.86 -4.76
CA THR A 842 11.88 -14.35 -5.64
C THR A 842 12.37 -15.01 -6.93
N TYR A 843 13.51 -14.59 -7.51
CA TYR A 843 14.09 -15.24 -8.70
C TYR A 843 14.52 -16.68 -8.41
N ILE A 844 15.32 -16.87 -7.34
CA ILE A 844 15.86 -18.17 -6.95
C ILE A 844 14.73 -19.15 -6.61
N ILE A 845 13.69 -18.69 -5.90
CA ILE A 845 12.53 -19.53 -5.57
C ILE A 845 11.69 -19.89 -6.81
N ASN A 846 11.64 -19.04 -7.84
CA ASN A 846 10.99 -19.39 -9.09
C ASN A 846 11.77 -20.48 -9.87
N ASP A 847 13.10 -20.38 -9.90
CA ASP A 847 13.99 -21.39 -10.49
C ASP A 847 13.96 -22.73 -9.72
N ILE A 848 13.88 -22.70 -8.38
CA ILE A 848 13.63 -23.88 -7.55
C ILE A 848 12.28 -24.52 -7.88
N LYS A 849 11.21 -23.72 -8.03
CA LYS A 849 9.88 -24.22 -8.43
C LYS A 849 9.97 -24.94 -9.78
N GLU A 850 10.57 -24.32 -10.80
CA GLU A 850 10.66 -24.87 -12.16
C GLU A 850 11.60 -26.09 -12.28
N LYS A 851 12.69 -26.16 -11.51
CA LYS A 851 13.65 -27.28 -11.57
C LYS A 851 13.34 -28.43 -10.61
N CYS A 852 12.66 -28.19 -9.48
CA CYS A 852 12.46 -29.21 -8.45
C CYS A 852 11.02 -29.70 -8.30
N CYS A 853 10.00 -28.90 -8.62
CA CYS A 853 8.60 -29.30 -8.36
C CYS A 853 8.04 -30.24 -9.44
N PHE A 854 7.06 -31.05 -9.06
CA PHE A 854 6.33 -32.00 -9.92
C PHE A 854 4.93 -32.22 -9.37
N ILE A 855 4.00 -32.75 -10.17
CA ILE A 855 2.64 -33.06 -9.72
C ILE A 855 2.54 -34.56 -9.41
N SER A 856 2.02 -34.88 -8.23
CA SER A 856 1.83 -36.26 -7.79
C SER A 856 0.55 -36.86 -8.35
N LYS A 857 0.61 -38.16 -8.66
CA LYS A 857 -0.57 -39.00 -8.96
C LYS A 857 -1.28 -39.51 -7.69
N ASP A 858 -0.57 -39.59 -6.57
CA ASP A 858 -1.07 -40.05 -5.28
C ASP A 858 -0.32 -39.33 -4.16
N VAL A 859 -0.88 -38.20 -3.75
CA VAL A 859 -0.35 -37.31 -2.71
C VAL A 859 -0.15 -38.03 -1.38
N TYR A 860 -0.99 -39.02 -1.03
CA TYR A 860 -0.88 -39.73 0.25
C TYR A 860 0.29 -40.72 0.24
N LYS A 861 0.44 -41.49 -0.84
CA LYS A 861 1.58 -42.39 -1.04
C LYS A 861 2.91 -41.63 -1.08
N ASP A 862 2.94 -40.48 -1.75
CA ASP A 862 4.14 -39.64 -1.82
C ASP A 862 4.46 -39.00 -0.45
N LEU A 863 3.46 -38.60 0.34
CA LEU A 863 3.66 -38.20 1.74
C LEU A 863 4.23 -39.33 2.61
N ASP A 864 3.87 -40.59 2.37
CA ASP A 864 4.47 -41.75 3.06
C ASP A 864 5.90 -42.05 2.61
N ILE A 865 6.28 -41.74 1.35
CA ILE A 865 7.68 -41.76 0.92
C ILE A 865 8.45 -40.61 1.60
N CYS A 866 7.87 -39.41 1.71
CA CYS A 866 8.47 -38.27 2.39
C CYS A 866 8.78 -38.48 3.88
N ARG A 867 8.11 -39.45 4.52
CA ARG A 867 8.31 -39.86 5.93
C ARG A 867 9.51 -40.81 6.13
N LYS A 868 10.06 -41.40 5.06
CA LYS A 868 11.18 -42.35 5.14
C LYS A 868 12.50 -41.64 5.49
N HIS A 869 13.48 -42.42 5.94
CA HIS A 869 14.84 -41.92 6.17
C HIS A 869 15.43 -41.32 4.88
N TYR A 870 16.28 -40.30 5.01
CA TYR A 870 16.87 -39.54 3.90
C TYR A 870 17.49 -40.42 2.80
N SER A 871 18.08 -41.56 3.16
CA SER A 871 18.69 -42.53 2.24
C SER A 871 17.70 -43.36 1.39
N GLU A 872 16.42 -43.39 1.77
CA GLU A 872 15.35 -44.20 1.15
C GLU A 872 14.23 -43.35 0.54
N ASN A 873 14.21 -42.05 0.85
CA ASN A 873 13.22 -41.10 0.36
C ASN A 873 13.60 -40.63 -1.05
N THR A 874 12.90 -41.16 -2.06
CA THR A 874 13.11 -40.81 -3.49
C THR A 874 12.54 -39.45 -3.89
N ILE A 875 11.83 -38.76 -3.00
CA ILE A 875 11.24 -37.44 -3.26
C ILE A 875 12.17 -36.32 -2.77
N ILE A 876 13.06 -36.57 -1.81
CA ILE A 876 14.07 -35.59 -1.42
C ILE A 876 14.90 -35.15 -2.63
N GLN A 877 15.05 -33.84 -2.78
CA GLN A 877 15.86 -33.23 -3.82
C GLN A 877 16.67 -32.08 -3.22
N GLU A 878 17.99 -32.13 -3.41
CA GLU A 878 18.88 -31.01 -3.07
C GLU A 878 18.98 -30.05 -4.25
N TYR A 879 18.89 -28.76 -3.95
CA TYR A 879 19.16 -27.66 -4.87
C TYR A 879 20.34 -26.87 -4.30
N VAL A 880 21.46 -26.83 -5.01
CA VAL A 880 22.62 -25.99 -4.68
C VAL A 880 22.24 -24.55 -4.99
N LEU A 881 22.24 -23.70 -3.96
CA LEU A 881 22.02 -22.27 -4.10
C LEU A 881 23.20 -21.64 -4.85
N PRO A 882 22.96 -20.64 -5.73
CA PRO A 882 24.05 -19.89 -6.35
C PRO A 882 24.88 -19.17 -5.28
N ASP A 883 26.20 -19.24 -5.40
CA ASP A 883 27.12 -18.56 -4.48
C ASP A 883 27.52 -17.15 -4.97
N PHE A 884 27.22 -16.85 -6.25
CA PHE A 884 27.55 -15.60 -6.95
C PHE A 884 29.05 -15.25 -6.93
N ILE A 885 29.92 -16.27 -6.78
CA ILE A 885 31.38 -16.16 -6.76
C ILE A 885 31.99 -17.13 -7.77
N ASN A 886 31.58 -18.40 -7.70
CA ASN A 886 32.00 -19.48 -8.60
C ASN A 886 30.85 -19.91 -9.52
N ASN A 887 29.60 -19.73 -9.07
CA ASN A 887 28.40 -20.14 -9.80
C ASN A 887 27.24 -19.15 -9.58
N ASN A 888 26.80 -18.51 -10.66
CA ASN A 888 25.71 -17.52 -10.67
C ASN A 888 24.31 -18.14 -10.81
N GLN A 889 24.19 -19.45 -11.09
CA GLN A 889 22.91 -20.13 -11.30
C GLN A 889 22.75 -21.33 -10.36
N GLY A 890 21.63 -21.41 -9.64
CA GLY A 890 21.37 -22.57 -8.80
C GLY A 890 21.11 -23.84 -9.62
N ARG A 891 21.54 -24.99 -9.07
CA ARG A 891 21.56 -26.28 -9.78
C ARG A 891 21.02 -27.41 -8.93
N VAL A 892 20.30 -28.33 -9.56
CA VAL A 892 19.83 -29.57 -8.91
C VAL A 892 21.03 -30.51 -8.69
N ARG A 893 21.08 -31.18 -7.52
CA ARG A 893 22.19 -32.07 -7.13
C ARG A 893 21.70 -33.50 -6.86
N SER A 894 22.42 -34.50 -7.38
CA SER A 894 22.20 -35.91 -7.02
C SER A 894 22.64 -36.14 -5.57
N ILE A 895 21.84 -36.89 -4.80
CA ILE A 895 22.03 -37.13 -3.34
C ILE A 895 23.41 -37.73 -2.97
N ARG A 896 24.18 -38.19 -3.95
CA ARG A 896 25.44 -38.93 -3.76
C ARG A 896 26.70 -38.17 -4.20
N GLU A 897 26.57 -37.00 -4.85
CA GLU A 897 27.68 -36.31 -5.53
C GLU A 897 27.71 -34.82 -5.17
N GLY A 898 28.17 -34.51 -3.96
CA GLY A 898 28.25 -33.14 -3.45
C GLY A 898 29.50 -32.84 -2.65
N ASP A 899 30.10 -31.68 -2.89
CA ASP A 899 31.07 -31.10 -1.95
C ASP A 899 30.32 -30.64 -0.69
N LYS A 900 31.00 -30.75 0.46
CA LYS A 900 30.50 -30.33 1.78
C LYS A 900 30.51 -28.82 1.96
N ASN A 901 31.19 -28.08 1.08
CA ASN A 901 31.26 -26.61 1.12
C ASN A 901 30.09 -25.91 0.41
N GLU A 902 29.32 -26.62 -0.43
CA GLU A 902 28.17 -26.05 -1.14
C GLU A 902 26.97 -25.82 -0.21
N GLN A 903 26.31 -24.67 -0.35
CA GLN A 903 25.03 -24.45 0.33
C GLN A 903 23.88 -25.07 -0.47
N VAL A 904 23.14 -25.98 0.18
CA VAL A 904 21.96 -26.63 -0.40
C VAL A 904 20.68 -26.23 0.32
N LEU A 905 19.63 -26.00 -0.46
CA LEU A 905 18.25 -26.08 0.01
C LEU A 905 17.75 -27.51 -0.19
N LEU A 906 17.18 -28.10 0.86
CA LEU A 906 16.60 -29.44 0.83
C LEU A 906 15.09 -29.32 0.55
N MET A 907 14.63 -29.85 -0.57
CA MET A 907 13.21 -29.92 -0.94
C MET A 907 12.68 -31.32 -0.69
N ASN A 908 11.55 -31.47 0.02
CA ASN A 908 10.89 -32.75 0.30
C ASN A 908 9.44 -32.72 -0.20
N ASN A 909 8.44 -32.66 0.69
CA ASN A 909 7.03 -32.70 0.30
C ASN A 909 6.55 -31.42 -0.40
N GLU A 910 7.28 -30.31 -0.26
CA GLU A 910 7.03 -29.04 -0.97
C GLU A 910 7.01 -29.24 -2.50
N ARG A 911 7.80 -30.19 -3.01
CA ARG A 911 7.94 -30.46 -4.45
C ARG A 911 6.62 -30.77 -5.14
N PHE A 912 5.69 -31.44 -4.45
CA PHE A 912 4.36 -31.75 -4.96
C PHE A 912 3.23 -31.01 -4.25
N MET A 913 3.36 -30.69 -2.96
CA MET A 913 2.34 -29.91 -2.24
C MET A 913 2.18 -28.48 -2.77
N ILE A 914 3.22 -27.88 -3.37
CA ILE A 914 3.07 -26.57 -4.03
C ILE A 914 2.28 -26.69 -5.35
N PRO A 915 2.67 -27.52 -6.35
CA PRO A 915 1.86 -27.72 -7.55
C PRO A 915 0.44 -28.25 -7.31
N GLU A 916 0.20 -29.00 -6.23
CA GLU A 916 -1.12 -29.54 -5.89
C GLU A 916 -2.20 -28.45 -5.77
N ILE A 917 -1.82 -27.20 -5.46
CA ILE A 917 -2.72 -26.03 -5.40
C ILE A 917 -3.42 -25.76 -6.74
N LEU A 918 -2.87 -26.20 -7.88
CA LEU A 918 -3.55 -26.16 -9.19
C LEU A 918 -4.70 -27.18 -9.29
N MET A 919 -4.61 -28.29 -8.58
CA MET A 919 -5.60 -29.37 -8.58
C MET A 919 -6.60 -29.23 -7.41
N ARG A 920 -6.16 -28.71 -6.26
CA ARG A 920 -6.97 -28.44 -5.07
C ARG A 920 -6.63 -27.08 -4.44
N PRO A 921 -7.18 -25.97 -4.94
CA PRO A 921 -6.99 -24.64 -4.35
C PRO A 921 -7.52 -24.51 -2.91
N SER A 922 -8.52 -25.33 -2.55
CA SER A 922 -9.13 -25.42 -1.23
C SER A 922 -8.15 -25.68 -0.10
N ASP A 923 -7.04 -26.38 -0.38
CA ASP A 923 -6.11 -26.88 0.63
C ASP A 923 -5.30 -25.74 1.28
N ILE A 924 -5.24 -24.58 0.61
CA ILE A 924 -4.70 -23.32 1.15
C ILE A 924 -5.81 -22.29 1.48
N GLY A 925 -7.07 -22.72 1.55
CA GLY A 925 -8.21 -21.88 1.90
C GLY A 925 -8.72 -20.98 0.76
N LEU A 926 -8.40 -21.28 -0.49
CA LEU A 926 -9.00 -20.60 -1.64
C LEU A 926 -10.27 -21.33 -2.10
N ASP A 927 -11.40 -20.63 -2.02
CA ASP A 927 -12.69 -21.10 -2.56
C ASP A 927 -12.70 -20.99 -4.10
N GLN A 928 -11.97 -21.91 -4.75
CA GLN A 928 -11.82 -22.05 -6.20
C GLN A 928 -11.79 -23.54 -6.55
N ALA A 929 -12.45 -23.92 -7.64
CA ALA A 929 -12.43 -25.28 -8.17
C ALA A 929 -11.05 -25.65 -8.76
N GLY A 930 -10.70 -26.93 -8.71
CA GLY A 930 -9.52 -27.49 -9.37
C GLY A 930 -9.64 -27.47 -10.90
N ILE A 931 -8.52 -27.64 -11.62
CA ILE A 931 -8.51 -27.61 -13.10
C ILE A 931 -9.47 -28.65 -13.71
N ALA A 932 -9.45 -29.89 -13.23
CA ALA A 932 -10.34 -30.95 -13.73
C ALA A 932 -11.83 -30.63 -13.47
N GLU A 933 -12.17 -30.13 -12.28
CA GLU A 933 -13.53 -29.71 -11.93
C GLU A 933 -14.00 -28.53 -12.80
N ALA A 934 -13.14 -27.53 -13.00
CA ALA A 934 -13.45 -26.35 -13.79
C ALA A 934 -13.61 -26.68 -15.29
N ILE A 935 -12.88 -27.68 -15.80
CA ILE A 935 -13.10 -28.25 -17.15
C ILE A 935 -14.50 -28.83 -17.26
N VAL A 936 -14.91 -29.68 -16.31
CA VAL A 936 -16.26 -30.27 -16.28
C VAL A 936 -17.34 -29.19 -16.12
N GLN A 937 -17.14 -28.19 -15.26
CA GLN A 937 -18.03 -27.03 -15.13
C GLN A 937 -18.12 -26.18 -16.41
N GLY A 938 -17.06 -26.12 -17.22
CA GLY A 938 -17.04 -25.42 -18.51
C GLY A 938 -17.83 -26.19 -19.58
N VAL A 939 -17.53 -27.48 -19.75
CA VAL A 939 -18.19 -28.36 -20.72
C VAL A 939 -19.68 -28.54 -20.40
N ASN A 940 -20.06 -28.74 -19.13
CA ASN A 940 -21.47 -28.93 -18.71
C ASN A 940 -22.40 -27.75 -19.03
N VAL A 941 -21.87 -26.56 -19.35
CA VAL A 941 -22.65 -25.38 -19.77
C VAL A 941 -22.64 -25.19 -21.30
N CYS A 942 -21.84 -25.97 -22.02
CA CYS A 942 -21.95 -26.16 -23.46
C CYS A 942 -23.09 -27.13 -23.79
N ASP A 943 -23.50 -27.21 -25.06
CA ASP A 943 -24.52 -28.16 -25.50
C ASP A 943 -24.03 -29.61 -25.34
N SER A 944 -24.87 -30.45 -24.72
CA SER A 944 -24.74 -31.91 -24.63
C SER A 944 -24.22 -32.59 -25.89
N VAL A 945 -24.65 -32.15 -27.08
CA VAL A 945 -24.26 -32.73 -28.38
C VAL A 945 -22.76 -32.60 -28.66
N ILE A 946 -22.08 -31.59 -28.07
CA ILE A 946 -20.65 -31.36 -28.27
C ILE A 946 -19.77 -31.73 -27.07
N HIS A 947 -20.33 -32.30 -25.99
CA HIS A 947 -19.57 -32.67 -24.79
C HIS A 947 -18.43 -33.66 -25.12
N GLY A 948 -18.75 -34.79 -25.78
CA GLY A 948 -17.75 -35.76 -26.21
C GLY A 948 -16.71 -35.19 -27.18
N LEU A 949 -17.09 -34.22 -28.04
CA LEU A 949 -16.16 -33.58 -28.98
C LEU A 949 -15.19 -32.60 -28.28
N LEU A 950 -15.59 -32.03 -27.14
CA LEU A 950 -14.72 -31.18 -26.30
C LEU A 950 -13.77 -32.04 -25.44
N TYR A 951 -14.24 -33.15 -24.88
CA TYR A 951 -13.39 -34.09 -24.13
C TYR A 951 -12.38 -34.83 -25.03
N ALA A 952 -12.74 -35.12 -26.27
CA ALA A 952 -11.85 -35.74 -27.25
C ALA A 952 -10.79 -34.80 -27.85
N ASN A 953 -10.76 -33.51 -27.48
CA ASN A 953 -9.83 -32.52 -28.06
C ASN A 953 -9.37 -31.48 -27.02
N ILE A 954 -8.76 -31.94 -25.92
CA ILE A 954 -8.22 -31.06 -24.86
C ILE A 954 -6.75 -30.73 -25.13
N ILE A 955 -6.40 -29.44 -25.15
CA ILE A 955 -5.02 -28.95 -25.29
C ILE A 955 -4.62 -28.17 -24.04
N LEU A 956 -3.50 -28.57 -23.44
CA LEU A 956 -2.92 -27.94 -22.24
C LEU A 956 -1.78 -27.00 -22.65
N VAL A 957 -1.88 -25.71 -22.33
CA VAL A 957 -0.92 -24.65 -22.74
C VAL A 957 -0.56 -23.74 -21.56
N GLY A 958 0.39 -22.83 -21.78
CA GLY A 958 0.88 -21.90 -20.76
C GLY A 958 2.00 -22.48 -19.90
N GLY A 959 2.65 -21.62 -19.11
CA GLY A 959 3.90 -21.94 -18.41
C GLY A 959 3.81 -23.10 -17.40
N ASN A 960 2.67 -23.27 -16.70
CA ASN A 960 2.52 -24.34 -15.71
C ASN A 960 2.33 -25.73 -16.35
N ALA A 961 1.98 -25.80 -17.64
CA ALA A 961 1.86 -27.08 -18.36
C ALA A 961 3.22 -27.80 -18.54
N ASN A 962 4.34 -27.10 -18.32
CA ASN A 962 5.69 -27.68 -18.28
C ASN A 962 5.97 -28.49 -16.98
N ILE A 963 5.12 -28.42 -15.95
CA ILE A 963 5.37 -29.13 -14.68
C ILE A 963 5.26 -30.65 -14.89
N PRO A 964 6.28 -31.46 -14.51
CA PRO A 964 6.23 -32.90 -14.68
C PRO A 964 5.00 -33.53 -14.00
N GLY A 965 4.26 -34.37 -14.71
CA GLY A 965 3.03 -35.01 -14.24
C GLY A 965 1.73 -34.20 -14.41
N TYR A 966 1.79 -32.99 -14.97
CA TYR A 966 0.61 -32.13 -15.18
C TYR A 966 -0.48 -32.78 -16.06
N LEU A 967 -0.10 -33.38 -17.20
CA LEU A 967 -1.01 -34.11 -18.09
C LEU A 967 -1.64 -35.30 -17.37
N ASP A 968 -0.81 -36.24 -16.91
CA ASP A 968 -1.22 -37.50 -16.30
C ASP A 968 -2.22 -37.32 -15.15
N ARG A 969 -2.03 -36.27 -14.34
CA ARG A 969 -2.90 -35.98 -13.20
C ARG A 969 -4.22 -35.35 -13.63
N ILE A 970 -4.22 -34.45 -14.62
CA ILE A 970 -5.46 -33.89 -15.18
C ILE A 970 -6.27 -35.00 -15.87
N GLU A 971 -5.63 -35.92 -16.58
CA GLU A 971 -6.27 -37.11 -17.15
C GLU A 971 -6.90 -38.00 -16.07
N GLN A 972 -6.13 -38.33 -15.03
CA GLN A 972 -6.59 -39.14 -13.89
C GLN A 972 -7.77 -38.51 -13.15
N ASP A 973 -7.73 -37.21 -12.88
CA ASP A 973 -8.80 -36.50 -12.16
C ASP A 973 -10.03 -36.27 -13.05
N LEU A 974 -9.86 -35.99 -14.35
CA LEU A 974 -10.98 -35.91 -15.31
C LEU A 974 -11.67 -37.25 -15.53
N ARG A 975 -10.92 -38.35 -15.65
CA ARG A 975 -11.49 -39.69 -15.91
C ARG A 975 -12.44 -40.16 -14.81
N GLN A 976 -12.31 -39.63 -13.59
CA GLN A 976 -13.21 -39.85 -12.47
C GLN A 976 -14.50 -39.01 -12.52
N LEU A 977 -14.48 -37.85 -13.19
CA LEU A 977 -15.60 -36.90 -13.25
C LEU A 977 -16.43 -36.99 -14.54
N VAL A 978 -15.86 -37.55 -15.61
CA VAL A 978 -16.45 -37.60 -16.95
C VAL A 978 -17.10 -38.97 -17.21
N PRO A 979 -18.30 -39.04 -17.86
CA PRO A 979 -18.96 -40.30 -18.24
C PRO A 979 -18.10 -41.22 -19.11
N ILE A 980 -18.24 -42.54 -18.94
CA ILE A 980 -17.36 -43.55 -19.56
C ILE A 980 -17.56 -43.68 -21.08
N GLU A 981 -18.69 -43.22 -21.60
CA GLU A 981 -19.02 -43.15 -23.02
C GLU A 981 -18.23 -42.07 -23.76
N TYR A 982 -17.64 -41.10 -23.05
CA TYR A 982 -16.78 -40.08 -23.64
C TYR A 982 -15.31 -40.49 -23.57
N ASP A 983 -14.69 -40.52 -24.75
CA ASP A 983 -13.25 -40.57 -24.92
C ASP A 983 -12.61 -39.24 -24.48
N ILE A 984 -11.42 -39.32 -23.89
CA ILE A 984 -10.70 -38.18 -23.31
C ILE A 984 -9.31 -38.16 -23.92
N ARG A 985 -9.08 -37.25 -24.89
CA ARG A 985 -7.75 -37.05 -25.49
C ARG A 985 -7.19 -35.72 -25.01
N ILE A 986 -6.06 -35.77 -24.31
CA ILE A 986 -5.38 -34.62 -23.72
C ILE A 986 -3.96 -34.54 -24.27
N VAL A 987 -3.55 -33.36 -24.76
CA VAL A 987 -2.22 -33.14 -25.32
C VAL A 987 -1.57 -31.90 -24.71
N VAL A 988 -0.31 -32.02 -24.31
CA VAL A 988 0.60 -30.89 -24.04
C VAL A 988 1.49 -30.74 -25.29
N PRO A 989 1.46 -29.60 -26.02
CA PRO A 989 2.39 -29.33 -27.11
C PRO A 989 3.85 -29.32 -26.63
N SER A 990 4.81 -29.55 -27.53
CA SER A 990 6.24 -29.64 -27.17
C SER A 990 6.84 -28.37 -26.55
N ASN A 991 6.20 -27.21 -26.76
CA ASN A 991 6.55 -25.92 -26.19
C ASN A 991 5.25 -25.20 -25.76
N PRO A 992 4.59 -25.63 -24.66
CA PRO A 992 3.21 -25.23 -24.35
C PRO A 992 3.10 -23.75 -23.95
N GLU A 993 4.18 -23.19 -23.41
CA GLU A 993 4.34 -21.79 -23.04
C GLU A 993 4.32 -20.86 -24.27
N THR A 994 5.12 -21.17 -25.30
CA THR A 994 5.21 -20.37 -26.53
C THR A 994 4.27 -20.86 -27.64
N PHE A 995 3.34 -21.76 -27.32
CA PHE A 995 2.39 -22.32 -28.31
C PHE A 995 1.43 -21.27 -28.86
N ALA A 996 0.95 -20.35 -28.01
CA ALA A 996 0.20 -19.18 -28.46
C ALA A 996 1.05 -18.30 -29.39
N TRP A 997 2.36 -18.19 -29.13
CA TRP A 997 3.27 -17.42 -30.00
C TRP A 997 3.37 -18.04 -31.40
N GLN A 998 3.59 -19.36 -31.46
CA GLN A 998 3.59 -20.12 -32.72
C GLN A 998 2.25 -19.97 -33.46
N GLY A 999 1.13 -19.89 -32.72
CA GLY A 999 -0.22 -19.70 -33.23
C GLY A 999 -0.40 -18.39 -34.01
N GLY A 1000 -0.05 -17.25 -33.41
CA GLY A 1000 -0.15 -15.96 -34.10
C GLY A 1000 0.83 -15.80 -35.27
N ASN A 1001 2.01 -16.44 -35.21
CA ASN A 1001 2.92 -16.46 -36.36
C ASN A 1001 2.34 -17.28 -37.51
N SER A 1002 1.69 -18.41 -37.21
CA SER A 1002 0.97 -19.23 -38.19
C SER A 1002 -0.24 -18.50 -38.76
N PHE A 1003 -1.04 -17.83 -37.92
CA PHE A 1003 -2.15 -16.98 -38.33
C PHE A 1003 -1.73 -15.94 -39.38
N VAL A 1004 -0.64 -15.20 -39.12
CA VAL A 1004 -0.10 -14.21 -40.05
C VAL A 1004 0.43 -14.87 -41.33
N SER A 1005 1.22 -15.93 -41.20
CA SER A 1005 1.93 -16.56 -42.33
C SER A 1005 1.00 -17.30 -43.30
N LEU A 1006 -0.18 -17.76 -42.81
CA LEU A 1006 -1.13 -18.57 -43.58
C LEU A 1006 -2.37 -17.80 -44.04
N SER A 1007 -2.74 -16.70 -43.38
CA SER A 1007 -3.90 -15.88 -43.77
C SER A 1007 -3.64 -15.10 -45.05
N SER A 1008 -4.65 -14.95 -45.91
CA SER A 1008 -4.53 -14.01 -47.03
C SER A 1008 -4.47 -12.55 -46.52
N LYS A 1009 -3.83 -11.66 -47.30
CA LYS A 1009 -3.86 -10.21 -47.02
C LYS A 1009 -5.28 -9.66 -46.85
N SER A 1010 -6.29 -10.31 -47.46
CA SER A 1010 -7.71 -9.95 -47.34
C SER A 1010 -8.36 -10.35 -46.00
N GLU A 1011 -7.81 -11.33 -45.29
CA GLU A 1011 -8.30 -11.80 -43.99
C GLU A 1011 -7.61 -11.05 -42.85
N LEU A 1012 -6.32 -10.74 -43.01
CA LEU A 1012 -5.60 -9.82 -42.14
C LEU A 1012 -6.27 -8.43 -42.16
N GLN A 1013 -6.57 -7.86 -43.34
CA GLN A 1013 -7.27 -6.56 -43.44
C GLN A 1013 -8.70 -6.53 -42.84
N LYS A 1014 -9.38 -7.68 -42.75
CA LYS A 1014 -10.69 -7.79 -42.07
C LYS A 1014 -10.53 -7.78 -40.55
N SER A 1015 -9.47 -8.43 -40.04
CA SER A 1015 -9.21 -8.64 -38.62
C SER A 1015 -8.54 -7.43 -37.95
N PHE A 1016 -7.55 -6.84 -38.62
CA PHE A 1016 -6.81 -5.67 -38.14
C PHE A 1016 -7.62 -4.37 -38.29
N VAL A 1017 -7.55 -3.50 -37.30
CA VAL A 1017 -8.02 -2.10 -37.36
C VAL A 1017 -6.86 -1.23 -37.83
N THR A 1018 -7.08 -0.44 -38.89
CA THR A 1018 -6.10 0.56 -39.35
C THR A 1018 -6.15 1.82 -38.49
N ARG A 1019 -5.02 2.54 -38.39
CA ARG A 1019 -4.97 3.84 -37.69
C ARG A 1019 -5.99 4.84 -38.24
N LYS A 1020 -6.30 4.79 -39.54
CA LYS A 1020 -7.34 5.62 -40.14
C LYS A 1020 -8.73 5.29 -39.59
N GLU A 1021 -9.08 4.00 -39.49
CA GLU A 1021 -10.35 3.58 -38.88
C GLU A 1021 -10.45 3.99 -37.40
N TYR A 1022 -9.36 3.86 -36.64
CA TYR A 1022 -9.32 4.36 -35.26
C TYR A 1022 -9.51 5.88 -35.18
N LEU A 1023 -8.85 6.68 -36.03
CA LEU A 1023 -9.01 8.14 -36.03
C LEU A 1023 -10.39 8.61 -36.53
N GLU A 1024 -11.17 7.74 -37.19
CA GLU A 1024 -12.51 8.04 -37.71
C GLU A 1024 -13.64 7.58 -36.75
N TYR A 1025 -13.45 6.47 -36.00
CA TYR A 1025 -14.47 5.87 -35.14
C TYR A 1025 -14.05 5.66 -33.66
N GLY A 1026 -12.81 6.00 -33.30
CA GLY A 1026 -12.22 5.70 -31.98
C GLY A 1026 -12.11 4.20 -31.70
N SER A 1027 -12.06 3.83 -30.41
CA SER A 1027 -12.08 2.43 -29.95
C SER A 1027 -13.31 1.63 -30.37
N GLU A 1028 -14.38 2.25 -30.88
CA GLU A 1028 -15.50 1.50 -31.48
C GLU A 1028 -15.08 0.79 -32.78
N ALA A 1029 -14.03 1.26 -33.47
CA ALA A 1029 -13.40 0.48 -34.55
C ALA A 1029 -12.83 -0.85 -34.03
N CYS A 1030 -12.13 -0.78 -32.89
CA CYS A 1030 -11.53 -1.92 -32.18
C CYS A 1030 -12.60 -2.89 -31.68
N LYS A 1031 -13.57 -2.40 -30.89
CA LYS A 1031 -14.69 -3.21 -30.37
C LYS A 1031 -15.52 -3.90 -31.46
N ARG A 1032 -15.58 -3.34 -32.68
CA ARG A 1032 -16.30 -3.91 -33.83
C ARG A 1032 -15.51 -4.98 -34.61
N LYS A 1033 -14.18 -4.87 -34.72
CA LYS A 1033 -13.33 -5.82 -35.47
C LYS A 1033 -12.70 -6.89 -34.57
N PHE A 1034 -12.23 -6.50 -33.40
CA PHE A 1034 -11.63 -7.41 -32.44
C PHE A 1034 -12.77 -8.19 -31.76
N GLY A 1035 -12.96 -9.45 -32.17
CA GLY A 1035 -13.99 -10.35 -31.64
C GLY A 1035 -13.74 -10.83 -30.21
N VAL A 1036 -13.12 -9.99 -29.38
CA VAL A 1036 -12.89 -10.21 -27.96
C VAL A 1036 -14.21 -10.10 -27.21
N LEU A 1037 -14.36 -10.93 -26.18
CA LEU A 1037 -15.61 -11.13 -25.47
C LEU A 1037 -15.90 -9.97 -24.52
N GLN A 1038 -16.98 -9.24 -24.79
CA GLN A 1038 -17.60 -8.23 -23.92
C GLN A 1038 -18.69 -8.86 -23.03
#